data_AF-A0A955RIQ7-F1
#
_entry.id   AF-A0A955RIQ7-F1
#
_cell.length_a   1.000
_cell.length_b   1.000
_cell.length_c   1.000
_cell.angle_alpha   90.00
_cell.angle_beta   90.00
_cell.angle_gamma   90.00
#
_symmetry.space_group_name_H-M   'P 1'
#
loop_
_entity.id
_entity.type
_entity.pdbx_description
1 polymer ?
#
loop_
_entity_poly.entity_id
_entity_poly.type
_entity_poly.pdbx_seq_one_letter_code
_entity_poly.pdbx_strand_id
1 'polypeptide(L)'
;MTNQIVVLLDKDYTETRLFLYFISMEEKKENMPSEEIKEMDSNEAMQEEAESSESKEMPEQKDVEPEQTEEKVDSEEKSVEAKSEMKKSESKSIIDKLKGLSWQMKIILFGMPLLILLTLILLITILKLDAYIFPSTLKGQVTSQQGVSLENVEICLQKECVMTDGGGFYSIEGLKYGKNTIKVQLEDYENFSAELSLKRGENIYNIQLNPSGVGNVSGMLTFEDELELTDLVISIDGAEISLEDDYTFSSDNIALGSYEFVISSPSYVDYTLSVDLEEGLNELGEFSLIPAGDVSFTPVDWLSREFINGIKFEAGKYPIVEEDGVVTIKDIVISEVSQITATPDHDDYLDNDILFRGIKQGLNDVGEYGIVREGRIVYTSNRTGNRNVYSSNYDGSDEVLLTGSKGDNYDPYLTSDGKTVYFTSTRDGVKNTYGDVSGLLYSVPVNGGNVTKVTKTEYSENNGYLGGVNYEAGKRFYTTGSYWLGTEKIVISDLDGNNLVDLVTGDDNYGSLYLSDNGKYMLFSISNYDTGSSANGIYRVNVATKGVDAVYLFEDENSAWSVAINNSSTKAMLRVYDDGSNTYDLWLMNIDGTGLAQITDSSASEDYASLSPDGKYASYMSSRDGRTDIYLNSTSTDEVKLTNDGKVTNYFWGSNGLLFYNSEDKLWIVDINNPGKAQVVTENALGPYYYGYYYWD
;
A
#
# COMPACT_ATOMS: atom_id res chain seq x y z
N MET A 1 44.59 9.25 28.97
CA MET A 1 43.98 9.78 27.74
C MET A 1 44.05 11.29 27.81
N THR A 2 44.77 11.93 26.89
CA THR A 2 44.86 13.38 26.81
C THR A 2 43.95 13.79 25.67
N ASN A 3 42.74 14.28 25.98
CA ASN A 3 41.82 14.76 24.96
C ASN A 3 42.31 16.13 24.47
N GLN A 4 42.68 16.22 23.20
CA GLN A 4 42.98 17.50 22.56
C GLN A 4 41.73 17.98 21.81
N ILE A 5 41.36 19.24 22.06
CA ILE A 5 40.30 19.95 21.31
C ILE A 5 41.01 20.71 20.19
N VAL A 6 40.63 20.44 18.94
CA VAL A 6 41.11 21.20 17.78
C VAL A 6 39.99 22.15 17.34
N VAL A 7 40.28 23.46 17.35
CA VAL A 7 39.39 24.51 16.86
C VAL A 7 39.98 25.02 15.54
N LEU A 8 39.22 24.91 14.46
CA LEU A 8 39.56 25.52 13.17
C LEU A 8 38.78 26.84 13.02
N LEU A 9 39.50 27.92 12.76
CA LEU A 9 38.92 29.23 12.45
C LEU A 9 39.01 29.46 10.94
N ASP A 10 37.88 29.83 10.34
CA ASP A 10 37.83 30.26 8.93
C ASP A 10 38.44 31.66 8.78
N LYS A 11 39.08 31.92 7.64
CA LYS A 11 39.93 33.11 7.41
C LYS A 11 39.13 34.40 7.22
N ASP A 12 37.81 34.32 7.09
CA ASP A 12 36.94 35.46 6.77
C ASP A 12 36.01 35.91 7.93
N TYR A 13 36.33 35.53 9.18
CA TYR A 13 35.81 36.13 10.43
C TYR A 13 34.30 36.44 10.49
N THR A 14 33.42 35.63 9.88
CA THR A 14 31.96 35.90 9.89
C THR A 14 31.09 34.77 10.44
N GLU A 15 31.59 33.54 10.60
CA GLU A 15 30.91 32.49 11.38
C GLU A 15 31.91 31.62 12.17
N THR A 16 31.59 31.30 13.43
CA THR A 16 32.31 30.27 14.21
C THR A 16 31.49 28.99 14.18
N ARG A 17 32.00 27.92 13.55
CA ARG A 17 31.39 26.58 13.65
C ARG A 17 32.25 25.68 14.53
N LEU A 18 31.64 25.07 15.54
CA LEU A 18 32.30 24.17 16.48
C LEU A 18 32.05 22.72 16.02
N PHE A 19 33.10 21.98 15.66
CA PHE A 19 33.01 20.55 15.38
C PHE A 19 33.66 19.76 16.50
N LEU A 20 32.90 18.86 17.13
CA LEU A 20 33.39 17.92 18.14
C LEU A 20 33.59 16.55 17.49
N TYR A 21 34.85 16.16 17.31
CA TYR A 21 35.20 14.81 16.87
C TYR A 21 35.64 13.97 18.07
N PHE A 22 34.99 12.82 18.26
CA PHE A 22 35.46 11.79 19.18
C PHE A 22 36.24 10.74 18.36
N ILE A 23 37.56 10.72 18.52
CA ILE A 23 38.39 9.67 17.91
C ILE A 23 38.58 8.57 18.97
N SER A 24 37.92 7.43 18.78
CA SER A 24 38.28 6.19 19.46
C SER A 24 39.43 5.54 18.70
N MET A 25 40.59 5.38 19.34
CA MET A 25 41.65 4.51 18.83
C MET A 25 41.58 3.19 19.59
N GLU A 26 41.11 2.11 18.95
CA GLU A 26 41.39 0.75 19.39
C GLU A 26 42.69 0.25 18.75
N GLU A 27 43.66 -0.11 19.59
CA GLU A 27 44.86 -0.83 19.18
C GLU A 27 44.50 -2.27 18.76
N LYS A 28 44.64 -2.58 17.47
CA LYS A 28 44.68 -3.97 16.99
C LYS A 28 45.90 -4.69 17.57
N LYS A 29 45.68 -5.72 18.40
CA LYS A 29 46.65 -6.79 18.62
C LYS A 29 46.29 -7.98 17.74
N GLU A 30 47.18 -8.30 16.81
CA GLU A 30 47.17 -9.54 16.03
C GLU A 30 47.33 -10.76 16.93
N ASN A 31 46.57 -11.82 16.64
CA ASN A 31 46.99 -13.21 16.83
C ASN A 31 46.16 -14.14 15.93
N MET A 32 46.83 -14.83 14.99
CA MET A 32 46.32 -16.02 14.30
C MET A 32 46.30 -17.22 15.26
N PRO A 33 45.45 -18.23 15.01
CA PRO A 33 46.00 -19.47 14.45
C PRO A 33 45.13 -20.16 13.38
N SER A 34 45.76 -21.21 12.84
CA SER A 34 45.60 -22.03 11.64
C SER A 34 44.39 -22.97 11.54
N GLU A 35 44.04 -23.25 10.27
CA GLU A 35 43.49 -24.47 9.64
C GLU A 35 42.92 -25.60 10.53
N GLU A 36 41.69 -26.03 10.20
CA GLU A 36 41.41 -27.44 9.90
C GLU A 36 40.15 -27.61 9.04
N ILE A 37 40.30 -28.36 7.94
CA ILE A 37 39.23 -28.85 7.06
C ILE A 37 38.64 -30.11 7.68
N LYS A 38 37.30 -30.25 7.66
CA LYS A 38 36.64 -31.56 7.57
C LYS A 38 35.24 -31.46 6.95
N GLU A 39 35.07 -32.24 5.89
CA GLU A 39 33.84 -32.62 5.21
C GLU A 39 32.91 -33.51 6.08
N MET A 40 31.74 -33.83 5.48
CA MET A 40 30.68 -34.80 5.83
C MET A 40 29.43 -34.12 6.41
N ASP A 41 28.20 -34.42 6.00
CA ASP A 41 27.71 -35.39 5.01
C ASP A 41 26.27 -34.99 4.64
N SER A 42 25.89 -35.31 3.42
CA SER A 42 24.50 -35.33 2.93
C SER A 42 23.85 -36.68 3.26
N ASN A 43 22.60 -36.69 3.75
CA ASN A 43 21.50 -37.53 3.24
C ASN A 43 20.28 -37.63 4.18
N GLU A 44 19.15 -37.97 3.53
CA GLU A 44 17.86 -38.47 4.04
C GLU A 44 16.83 -37.42 4.53
N ALA A 45 15.56 -37.44 4.12
CA ALA A 45 14.76 -38.42 3.38
C ALA A 45 13.54 -37.74 2.70
N MET A 46 13.05 -38.37 1.61
CA MET A 46 11.74 -38.16 0.98
C MET A 46 10.99 -39.50 0.94
N GLN A 47 9.66 -39.41 0.76
CA GLN A 47 8.59 -40.43 0.74
C GLN A 47 7.84 -40.51 2.08
N GLU A 48 6.51 -40.55 2.15
CA GLU A 48 5.43 -40.74 1.17
C GLU A 48 4.12 -40.35 1.88
N GLU A 49 3.13 -39.80 1.16
CA GLU A 49 1.74 -40.33 1.13
C GLU A 49 0.83 -39.42 0.30
N ALA A 50 0.28 -40.01 -0.76
CA ALA A 50 -1.00 -39.65 -1.39
C ALA A 50 -1.97 -40.78 -0.99
N GLU A 51 -3.29 -40.65 -0.82
CA GLU A 51 -4.30 -40.20 -1.80
C GLU A 51 -5.71 -40.30 -1.16
N SER A 52 -6.70 -39.79 -1.91
CA SER A 52 -8.17 -40.03 -1.89
C SER A 52 -9.02 -38.88 -1.31
N SER A 53 -9.58 -38.01 -2.17
CA SER A 53 -10.82 -38.13 -2.99
C SER A 53 -12.06 -37.71 -2.17
N GLU A 54 -13.05 -36.94 -2.63
CA GLU A 54 -13.59 -36.74 -3.98
C GLU A 54 -14.68 -35.63 -3.94
N SER A 55 -15.04 -35.12 -5.13
CA SER A 55 -16.31 -34.48 -5.53
C SER A 55 -16.40 -32.95 -5.45
N LYS A 56 -17.02 -32.20 -6.38
CA LYS A 56 -17.40 -32.32 -7.82
C LYS A 56 -18.00 -30.96 -8.18
N GLU A 57 -17.47 -30.27 -9.18
CA GLU A 57 -18.17 -29.22 -9.98
C GLU A 57 -18.98 -29.92 -11.11
N MET A 58 -20.01 -29.42 -11.81
CA MET A 58 -20.68 -28.14 -12.17
C MET A 58 -22.06 -28.57 -12.82
N PRO A 59 -22.95 -27.76 -13.50
CA PRO A 59 -22.82 -26.39 -14.03
C PRO A 59 -24.06 -25.44 -13.88
N GLU A 60 -23.87 -24.23 -14.42
CA GLU A 60 -24.80 -23.12 -14.72
C GLU A 60 -26.00 -23.46 -15.65
N GLN A 61 -27.08 -22.65 -15.62
CA GLN A 61 -27.37 -21.62 -16.65
C GLN A 61 -28.76 -20.92 -16.53
N LYS A 62 -28.71 -19.57 -16.68
CA LYS A 62 -29.60 -18.67 -17.46
C LYS A 62 -31.04 -18.37 -16.97
N ASP A 63 -31.61 -17.18 -17.12
CA ASP A 63 -31.23 -15.91 -17.76
C ASP A 63 -32.29 -14.82 -17.36
N VAL A 64 -31.94 -13.55 -17.61
CA VAL A 64 -32.75 -12.34 -17.91
C VAL A 64 -33.20 -11.39 -16.77
N GLU A 65 -32.42 -10.30 -16.65
CA GLU A 65 -32.68 -8.84 -16.49
C GLU A 65 -34.05 -8.25 -16.96
N PRO A 66 -34.34 -6.91 -16.89
CA PRO A 66 -33.51 -5.79 -16.39
C PRO A 66 -34.26 -4.74 -15.49
N GLU A 67 -33.46 -3.75 -15.01
CA GLU A 67 -33.72 -2.29 -14.91
C GLU A 67 -34.98 -1.75 -14.19
N GLN A 68 -35.01 -0.57 -13.56
CA GLN A 68 -34.05 0.40 -13.02
C GLN A 68 -34.88 1.45 -12.25
N THR A 69 -34.22 2.16 -11.34
CA THR A 69 -34.42 3.56 -10.91
C THR A 69 -35.69 4.05 -10.19
N GLU A 70 -35.41 4.48 -8.95
CA GLU A 70 -35.72 5.79 -8.33
C GLU A 70 -37.09 6.11 -7.70
N GLU A 71 -36.93 6.74 -6.54
CA GLU A 71 -37.69 7.86 -5.97
C GLU A 71 -38.68 7.65 -4.82
N LYS A 72 -38.66 8.69 -3.97
CA LYS A 72 -39.03 8.80 -2.56
C LYS A 72 -40.48 9.29 -2.36
N VAL A 73 -41.07 8.81 -1.25
CA VAL A 73 -41.93 9.53 -0.27
C VAL A 73 -43.41 9.84 -0.61
N ASP A 74 -44.25 9.43 0.37
CA ASP A 74 -45.61 9.83 0.76
C ASP A 74 -46.81 9.69 -0.19
N SER A 75 -47.73 8.79 0.15
CA SER A 75 -49.13 9.11 0.54
C SER A 75 -50.01 7.84 0.62
N GLU A 76 -50.13 7.25 1.80
CA GLU A 76 -51.19 6.27 2.10
C GLU A 76 -52.43 6.98 2.64
N GLU A 77 -53.38 7.30 1.76
CA GLU A 77 -54.80 7.31 2.12
C GLU A 77 -55.65 7.20 0.84
N LYS A 78 -56.57 6.21 0.82
CA LYS A 78 -57.59 5.90 -0.21
C LYS A 78 -57.22 4.85 -1.27
N SER A 79 -57.40 3.56 -0.92
CA SER A 79 -57.74 2.53 -1.92
C SER A 79 -58.44 1.27 -1.35
N VAL A 80 -59.25 1.39 -0.28
CA VAL A 80 -60.01 0.23 0.28
C VAL A 80 -61.44 0.10 -0.28
N GLU A 81 -61.99 1.07 -1.01
CA GLU A 81 -63.41 1.02 -1.41
C GLU A 81 -63.74 0.34 -2.76
N ALA A 82 -62.78 -0.03 -3.60
CA ALA A 82 -63.08 -0.54 -4.95
C ALA A 82 -63.18 -2.08 -5.09
N LYS A 83 -62.94 -2.88 -4.04
CA LYS A 83 -63.02 -4.35 -4.09
C LYS A 83 -64.31 -4.97 -3.51
N SER A 84 -65.26 -4.15 -3.05
CA SER A 84 -66.48 -4.65 -2.38
C SER A 84 -67.69 -4.88 -3.32
N GLU A 85 -67.67 -4.36 -4.55
CA GLU A 85 -68.85 -4.41 -5.44
C GLU A 85 -68.85 -5.54 -6.49
N MET A 86 -67.72 -6.18 -6.81
CA MET A 86 -67.69 -7.30 -7.78
C MET A 86 -68.07 -8.68 -7.21
N LYS A 87 -68.11 -8.89 -5.88
CA LYS A 87 -68.50 -10.18 -5.28
C LYS A 87 -70.01 -10.34 -5.02
N LYS A 88 -70.82 -9.31 -5.26
CA LYS A 88 -72.28 -9.34 -5.00
C LYS A 88 -73.13 -9.90 -6.16
N SER A 89 -72.59 -10.04 -7.37
CA SER A 89 -73.38 -10.51 -8.53
C SER A 89 -73.40 -12.03 -8.71
N GLU A 90 -72.39 -12.77 -8.26
CA GLU A 90 -72.34 -14.24 -8.38
C GLU A 90 -73.06 -15.00 -7.24
N SER A 91 -73.21 -14.39 -6.05
CA SER A 91 -73.85 -15.06 -4.88
C SER A 91 -75.37 -15.19 -4.98
N LYS A 92 -76.03 -14.40 -5.84
CA LYS A 92 -77.49 -14.52 -6.08
C LYS A 92 -77.88 -15.80 -6.85
N SER A 93 -76.95 -16.39 -7.62
CA SER A 93 -77.20 -17.59 -8.44
C SER A 93 -77.30 -18.89 -7.62
N ILE A 94 -76.58 -18.98 -6.50
CA ILE A 94 -76.57 -20.18 -5.63
C ILE A 94 -77.81 -20.23 -4.73
N ILE A 95 -78.27 -19.07 -4.26
CA ILE A 95 -79.42 -18.95 -3.34
C ILE A 95 -80.74 -19.35 -4.03
N ASP A 96 -80.91 -19.04 -5.33
CA ASP A 96 -82.14 -19.42 -6.05
C ASP A 96 -82.19 -20.91 -6.41
N LYS A 97 -81.03 -21.60 -6.58
CA LYS A 97 -80.98 -23.07 -6.70
C LYS A 97 -81.31 -23.80 -5.39
N LEU A 98 -81.11 -23.18 -4.23
CA LEU A 98 -81.40 -23.76 -2.90
C LEU A 98 -82.88 -23.66 -2.48
N LYS A 99 -83.69 -22.82 -3.13
CA LYS A 99 -85.12 -22.64 -2.79
C LYS A 99 -86.02 -23.82 -3.21
N GLY A 100 -85.63 -24.59 -4.23
CA GLY A 100 -86.41 -25.73 -4.74
C GLY A 100 -86.20 -27.07 -4.01
N LEU A 101 -85.23 -27.14 -3.10
CA LEU A 101 -84.91 -28.38 -2.39
C LEU A 101 -85.91 -28.66 -1.26
N SER A 102 -86.43 -29.90 -1.23
CA SER A 102 -87.33 -30.38 -0.19
C SER A 102 -86.68 -30.29 1.20
N TRP A 103 -87.48 -30.10 2.24
CA TRP A 103 -86.98 -29.87 3.60
C TRP A 103 -86.08 -31.01 4.12
N GLN A 104 -86.33 -32.25 3.70
CA GLN A 104 -85.47 -33.40 4.03
C GLN A 104 -84.07 -33.29 3.39
N MET A 105 -83.96 -32.77 2.18
CA MET A 105 -82.69 -32.61 1.47
C MET A 105 -81.85 -31.48 2.05
N LYS A 106 -82.50 -30.42 2.59
CA LYS A 106 -81.85 -29.35 3.35
C LYS A 106 -81.31 -29.83 4.70
N ILE A 107 -82.03 -30.72 5.39
CA ILE A 107 -81.56 -31.35 6.63
C ILE A 107 -80.36 -32.26 6.37
N ILE A 108 -80.29 -32.96 5.23
CA ILE A 108 -79.12 -33.78 4.90
C ILE A 108 -77.93 -32.90 4.48
N LEU A 109 -78.12 -31.90 3.61
CA LEU A 109 -77.02 -31.06 3.12
C LEU A 109 -76.41 -30.13 4.18
N PHE A 110 -77.19 -29.65 5.15
CA PHE A 110 -76.69 -28.76 6.19
C PHE A 110 -76.62 -29.43 7.56
N GLY A 111 -77.52 -30.36 7.86
CA GLY A 111 -77.58 -31.03 9.15
C GLY A 111 -76.50 -32.10 9.30
N MET A 112 -76.22 -32.94 8.29
CA MET A 112 -75.15 -33.94 8.42
C MET A 112 -73.75 -33.34 8.55
N PRO A 113 -73.32 -32.36 7.74
CA PRO A 113 -72.00 -31.74 7.92
C PRO A 113 -71.88 -31.01 9.26
N LEU A 114 -72.95 -30.35 9.73
CA LEU A 114 -72.98 -29.70 11.04
C LEU A 114 -72.94 -30.73 12.18
N LEU A 115 -73.63 -31.87 12.04
CA LEU A 115 -73.56 -32.97 13.02
C LEU A 115 -72.18 -33.61 13.04
N ILE A 116 -71.57 -33.85 11.87
CA ILE A 116 -70.21 -34.38 11.76
C ILE A 116 -69.23 -33.39 12.39
N LEU A 117 -69.33 -32.10 12.09
CA LEU A 117 -68.50 -31.04 12.68
C LEU A 117 -68.71 -30.94 14.20
N LEU A 118 -69.95 -30.98 14.68
CA LEU A 118 -70.27 -30.99 16.11
C LEU A 118 -69.74 -32.25 16.79
N THR A 119 -69.86 -33.42 16.16
CA THR A 119 -69.27 -34.66 16.69
C THR A 119 -67.75 -34.63 16.65
N LEU A 120 -67.12 -34.00 15.66
CA LEU A 120 -65.67 -33.85 15.57
C LEU A 120 -65.17 -32.88 16.64
N ILE A 121 -65.86 -31.75 16.85
CA ILE A 121 -65.59 -30.79 17.92
C ILE A 121 -65.77 -31.47 19.29
N LEU A 122 -66.85 -32.24 19.47
CA LEU A 122 -67.12 -33.01 20.68
C LEU A 122 -66.05 -34.10 20.91
N LEU A 123 -65.59 -34.77 19.84
CA LEU A 123 -64.53 -35.77 19.90
C LEU A 123 -63.18 -35.12 20.25
N ILE A 124 -62.87 -33.95 19.67
CA ILE A 124 -61.67 -33.16 19.98
C ILE A 124 -61.68 -32.70 21.44
N THR A 125 -62.83 -32.26 21.96
CA THR A 125 -62.96 -31.85 23.38
C THR A 125 -62.97 -33.03 24.35
N ILE A 126 -63.61 -34.16 24.02
CA ILE A 126 -63.65 -35.36 24.87
C ILE A 126 -62.29 -36.06 24.92
N LEU A 127 -61.59 -36.17 23.78
CA LEU A 127 -60.27 -36.79 23.70
C LEU A 127 -59.13 -35.84 24.08
N LYS A 128 -59.41 -34.58 24.43
CA LYS A 128 -58.42 -33.52 24.69
C LYS A 128 -57.40 -33.33 23.55
N LEU A 129 -57.82 -33.55 22.31
CA LEU A 129 -57.00 -33.35 21.10
C LEU A 129 -56.78 -31.85 20.80
N ASP A 130 -57.52 -30.96 21.46
CA ASP A 130 -57.41 -29.51 21.31
C ASP A 130 -56.04 -28.96 21.75
N ALA A 131 -55.38 -29.61 22.72
CA ALA A 131 -54.01 -29.29 23.13
C ALA A 131 -52.95 -29.61 22.05
N TYR A 132 -53.28 -30.46 21.08
CA TYR A 132 -52.40 -30.81 19.96
C TYR A 132 -52.70 -30.02 18.68
N ILE A 133 -53.90 -29.45 18.56
CA ILE A 133 -54.33 -28.67 17.38
C ILE A 133 -53.96 -27.18 17.51
N PHE A 134 -53.89 -26.66 18.75
CA PHE A 134 -53.47 -25.29 19.04
C PHE A 134 -52.44 -25.27 20.18
N PRO A 135 -51.18 -25.65 19.89
CA PRO A 135 -50.12 -25.62 20.89
C PRO A 135 -49.87 -24.20 21.39
N SER A 136 -49.29 -24.09 22.59
CA SER A 136 -48.81 -22.83 23.12
C SER A 136 -47.34 -22.67 22.78
N THR A 137 -46.91 -21.43 22.57
CA THR A 137 -45.51 -21.07 22.43
C THR A 137 -45.16 -20.13 23.58
N LEU A 138 -44.00 -20.32 24.19
CA LEU A 138 -43.44 -19.42 25.18
C LEU A 138 -42.16 -18.81 24.62
N LYS A 139 -42.10 -17.48 24.60
CA LYS A 139 -40.91 -16.72 24.20
C LYS A 139 -40.49 -15.78 25.32
N GLY A 140 -39.22 -15.38 25.32
CA GLY A 140 -38.74 -14.35 26.24
C GLY A 140 -37.26 -14.11 26.08
N GLN A 141 -36.74 -13.24 26.94
CA GLN A 141 -35.33 -12.97 27.08
C GLN A 141 -34.88 -13.27 28.51
N VAL A 142 -33.68 -13.80 28.67
CA VAL A 142 -33.01 -13.99 29.96
C VAL A 142 -31.94 -12.93 30.14
N THR A 143 -31.99 -12.21 31.27
CA THR A 143 -31.02 -11.16 31.61
C THR A 143 -30.49 -11.31 33.04
N SER A 144 -29.34 -10.71 33.33
CA SER A 144 -28.85 -10.52 34.71
C SER A 144 -29.64 -9.44 35.46
N GLN A 145 -29.37 -9.25 36.77
CA GLN A 145 -29.91 -8.12 37.53
C GLN A 145 -29.54 -6.75 36.92
N GLN A 146 -28.37 -6.66 36.28
CA GLN A 146 -27.84 -5.47 35.63
C GLN A 146 -28.38 -5.27 34.20
N GLY A 147 -29.24 -6.17 33.71
CA GLY A 147 -29.85 -6.07 32.39
C GLY A 147 -28.98 -6.58 31.23
N VAL A 148 -27.86 -7.22 31.52
CA VAL A 148 -27.01 -7.88 30.52
C VAL A 148 -27.73 -9.13 30.01
N SER A 149 -27.72 -9.36 28.70
CA SER A 149 -28.34 -10.55 28.09
C SER A 149 -27.49 -11.78 28.34
N LEU A 150 -28.11 -12.90 28.73
CA LEU A 150 -27.41 -14.12 29.11
C LEU A 150 -27.56 -15.21 28.04
N GLU A 151 -26.45 -15.57 27.39
CA GLU A 151 -26.37 -16.64 26.39
C GLU A 151 -26.21 -18.02 27.05
N ASN A 152 -26.57 -19.10 26.34
CA ASN A 152 -26.40 -20.49 26.78
C ASN A 152 -27.10 -20.84 28.11
N VAL A 153 -28.21 -20.17 28.41
CA VAL A 153 -29.06 -20.49 29.57
C VAL A 153 -30.00 -21.64 29.22
N GLU A 154 -29.98 -22.73 29.98
CA GLU A 154 -30.92 -23.85 29.79
C GLU A 154 -32.28 -23.53 30.41
N ILE A 155 -33.32 -23.56 29.57
CA ILE A 155 -34.70 -23.27 29.97
C ILE A 155 -35.57 -24.48 29.69
N CYS A 156 -36.04 -25.13 30.75
CA CYS A 156 -36.88 -26.31 30.68
C CYS A 156 -38.32 -26.01 31.11
N LEU A 157 -39.27 -26.40 30.25
CA LEU A 157 -40.70 -26.33 30.53
C LEU A 157 -41.39 -27.60 30.02
N GLN A 158 -42.10 -28.30 30.91
CA GLN A 158 -42.65 -29.64 30.63
C GLN A 158 -41.55 -30.65 30.29
N LYS A 159 -41.43 -31.06 29.03
CA LYS A 159 -40.41 -32.00 28.53
C LYS A 159 -39.45 -31.35 27.53
N GLU A 160 -39.69 -30.10 27.20
CA GLU A 160 -38.90 -29.35 26.22
C GLU A 160 -37.89 -28.50 26.99
N CYS A 161 -36.65 -28.52 26.53
CA CYS A 161 -35.57 -27.68 27.02
C CYS A 161 -34.90 -26.98 25.83
N VAL A 162 -34.62 -25.69 25.96
CA VAL A 162 -33.95 -24.88 24.93
C VAL A 162 -32.84 -24.03 25.57
N MET A 163 -31.88 -23.62 24.76
CA MET A 163 -30.82 -22.69 25.16
C MET A 163 -31.16 -21.27 24.66
N THR A 164 -30.70 -20.24 25.37
CA THR A 164 -30.73 -18.87 24.85
C THR A 164 -29.68 -18.65 23.75
N ASP A 165 -29.98 -17.76 22.81
CA ASP A 165 -29.01 -17.25 21.83
C ASP A 165 -28.11 -16.14 22.42
N GLY A 166 -27.17 -15.62 21.64
CA GLY A 166 -26.26 -14.52 22.04
C GLY A 166 -26.97 -13.21 22.45
N GLY A 167 -28.25 -13.04 22.12
CA GLY A 167 -29.09 -11.94 22.59
C GLY A 167 -29.87 -12.27 23.86
N GLY A 168 -29.68 -13.46 24.43
CA GLY A 168 -30.41 -13.96 25.59
C GLY A 168 -31.85 -14.41 25.28
N PHE A 169 -32.25 -14.53 24.01
CA PHE A 169 -33.63 -14.87 23.65
C PHE A 169 -33.87 -16.37 23.60
N TYR A 170 -35.10 -16.79 23.92
CA TYR A 170 -35.53 -18.17 23.86
C TYR A 170 -36.96 -18.31 23.30
N SER A 171 -37.25 -19.49 22.72
CA SER A 171 -38.58 -19.86 22.23
C SER A 171 -38.83 -21.36 22.40
N ILE A 172 -39.86 -21.72 23.16
CA ILE A 172 -40.31 -23.11 23.35
C ILE A 172 -41.68 -23.27 22.72
N GLU A 173 -41.78 -24.12 21.71
CA GLU A 173 -43.00 -24.40 20.96
C GLU A 173 -43.66 -25.72 21.41
N GLY A 174 -44.88 -25.99 20.95
CA GLY A 174 -45.54 -27.28 21.20
C GLY A 174 -46.07 -27.49 22.62
N LEU A 175 -46.14 -26.45 23.44
CA LEU A 175 -46.47 -26.56 24.86
C LEU A 175 -47.96 -26.76 25.12
N LYS A 176 -48.28 -27.57 26.13
CA LYS A 176 -49.66 -27.70 26.63
C LYS A 176 -50.05 -26.47 27.45
N TYR A 177 -51.14 -25.80 27.06
CA TYR A 177 -51.69 -24.66 27.80
C TYR A 177 -52.17 -25.07 29.21
N GLY A 178 -52.16 -24.13 30.16
CA GLY A 178 -52.49 -24.37 31.57
C GLY A 178 -51.33 -24.08 32.52
N LYS A 179 -51.47 -24.51 33.79
CA LYS A 179 -50.46 -24.31 34.82
C LYS A 179 -49.26 -25.23 34.58
N ASN A 180 -48.09 -24.63 34.50
CA ASN A 180 -46.81 -25.29 34.28
C ASN A 180 -45.74 -24.65 35.18
N THR A 181 -44.63 -25.34 35.37
CA THR A 181 -43.48 -24.82 36.11
C THR A 181 -42.30 -24.74 35.14
N ILE A 182 -41.78 -23.54 34.94
CA ILE A 182 -40.52 -23.32 34.21
C ILE A 182 -39.36 -23.50 35.18
N LYS A 183 -38.29 -24.11 34.70
CA LYS A 183 -37.02 -24.21 35.39
C LYS A 183 -35.94 -23.65 34.49
N VAL A 184 -35.09 -22.83 35.05
CA VAL A 184 -33.98 -22.20 34.33
C VAL A 184 -32.71 -22.44 35.12
N GLN A 185 -31.68 -22.90 34.41
CA GLN A 185 -30.38 -23.20 34.98
C GLN A 185 -29.30 -22.57 34.10
N LEU A 186 -28.39 -21.87 34.75
CA LEU A 186 -27.13 -21.41 34.20
C LEU A 186 -26.08 -21.62 35.29
N GLU A 187 -24.89 -22.07 34.91
CA GLU A 187 -23.75 -22.15 35.83
C GLU A 187 -23.51 -20.78 36.48
N ASP A 188 -23.13 -20.76 37.76
CA ASP A 188 -22.92 -19.53 38.55
C ASP A 188 -24.15 -18.63 38.82
N TYR A 189 -25.37 -19.04 38.41
CA TYR A 189 -26.63 -18.35 38.71
C TYR A 189 -27.59 -19.18 39.56
N GLU A 190 -28.36 -18.51 40.43
CA GLU A 190 -29.37 -19.16 41.26
C GLU A 190 -30.37 -19.90 40.37
N ASN A 191 -30.64 -21.16 40.70
CA ASN A 191 -31.67 -21.94 40.02
C ASN A 191 -33.02 -21.20 40.08
N PHE A 192 -33.54 -20.81 38.92
CA PHE A 192 -34.80 -20.10 38.84
C PHE A 192 -35.95 -21.07 38.53
N SER A 193 -37.06 -20.93 39.26
CA SER A 193 -38.27 -21.72 39.03
C SER A 193 -39.52 -20.88 39.29
N ALA A 194 -40.44 -20.84 38.32
CA ALA A 194 -41.68 -20.09 38.42
C ALA A 194 -42.90 -20.89 37.94
N GLU A 195 -44.06 -20.68 38.56
CA GLU A 195 -45.33 -21.18 38.03
C GLU A 195 -45.88 -20.23 36.96
N LEU A 196 -46.12 -20.76 35.77
CA LEU A 196 -46.65 -20.06 34.61
C LEU A 196 -48.03 -20.62 34.25
N SER A 197 -48.98 -19.77 33.90
CA SER A 197 -50.24 -20.20 33.30
C SER A 197 -50.25 -19.90 31.81
N LEU A 198 -49.81 -20.86 30.99
CA LEU A 198 -49.76 -20.72 29.54
C LEU A 198 -51.17 -20.58 28.95
N LYS A 199 -51.38 -19.54 28.16
CA LYS A 199 -52.57 -19.36 27.30
C LYS A 199 -52.31 -20.00 25.94
N ARG A 200 -53.40 -20.26 25.19
CA ARG A 200 -53.30 -20.72 23.80
C ARG A 200 -52.58 -19.68 22.94
N GLY A 201 -51.77 -20.13 21.99
CA GLY A 201 -50.96 -19.25 21.14
C GLY A 201 -49.69 -18.77 21.82
N GLU A 202 -49.23 -17.56 21.50
CA GLU A 202 -47.98 -17.01 22.02
C GLU A 202 -48.13 -16.46 23.44
N ASN A 203 -47.11 -16.73 24.25
CA ASN A 203 -46.92 -16.24 25.60
C ASN A 203 -45.53 -15.63 25.69
N ILE A 204 -45.40 -14.52 26.43
CA ILE A 204 -44.12 -13.84 26.65
C ILE A 204 -43.79 -13.89 28.14
N TYR A 205 -42.56 -14.30 28.48
CA TYR A 205 -42.06 -14.31 29.84
C TYR A 205 -40.56 -14.03 29.88
N ASN A 206 -40.18 -12.82 30.28
CA ASN A 206 -38.77 -12.49 30.46
C ASN A 206 -38.32 -12.92 31.86
N ILE A 207 -37.07 -13.37 31.96
CA ILE A 207 -36.52 -13.99 33.16
C ILE A 207 -35.29 -13.18 33.55
N GLN A 208 -35.24 -12.79 34.82
CA GLN A 208 -34.06 -12.16 35.40
C GLN A 208 -33.42 -13.14 36.37
N LEU A 209 -32.16 -13.52 36.12
CA LEU A 209 -31.42 -14.42 36.99
C LEU A 209 -30.58 -13.62 37.98
N ASN A 210 -30.49 -14.14 39.21
CA ASN A 210 -29.56 -13.65 40.23
C ASN A 210 -28.29 -14.50 40.20
N PRO A 211 -27.10 -13.92 40.35
CA PRO A 211 -25.88 -14.68 40.58
C PRO A 211 -26.02 -15.58 41.82
N SER A 212 -25.47 -16.79 41.77
CA SER A 212 -25.44 -17.76 42.89
C SER A 212 -24.65 -17.24 44.08
N GLY A 213 -23.71 -16.33 43.82
CA GLY A 213 -22.94 -15.58 44.79
C GLY A 213 -22.43 -14.31 44.13
N VAL A 214 -21.99 -13.36 44.96
CA VAL A 214 -21.29 -12.18 44.48
C VAL A 214 -19.99 -11.98 45.25
N GLY A 215 -18.98 -11.54 44.52
CA GLY A 215 -17.70 -11.11 45.06
C GLY A 215 -17.58 -9.60 44.98
N ASN A 216 -16.78 -9.04 45.88
CA ASN A 216 -16.31 -7.66 45.80
C ASN A 216 -14.81 -7.71 45.53
N VAL A 217 -14.31 -6.74 44.79
CA VAL A 217 -12.86 -6.55 44.56
C VAL A 217 -12.40 -5.28 45.24
N SER A 218 -11.18 -5.32 45.79
CA SER A 218 -10.50 -4.12 46.26
C SER A 218 -9.01 -4.19 46.00
N GLY A 219 -8.39 -3.05 45.73
CA GLY A 219 -6.94 -2.93 45.61
C GLY A 219 -6.49 -1.49 45.85
N MET A 220 -5.19 -1.27 45.73
CA MET A 220 -4.57 0.05 45.90
C MET A 220 -3.45 0.25 44.90
N LEU A 221 -3.31 1.47 44.39
CA LEU A 221 -2.20 1.88 43.56
C LEU A 221 -1.08 2.46 44.42
N THR A 222 0.16 2.13 44.07
CA THR A 222 1.37 2.67 44.68
C THR A 222 2.28 3.22 43.57
N PHE A 223 3.09 4.23 43.88
CA PHE A 223 3.88 4.96 42.89
C PHE A 223 5.10 5.63 43.55
N GLU A 224 6.15 5.90 42.77
CA GLU A 224 7.38 6.54 43.28
C GLU A 224 7.29 8.08 43.31
N ASP A 225 6.51 8.70 42.41
CA ASP A 225 6.36 10.16 42.22
C ASP A 225 4.87 10.59 42.20
N GLU A 226 4.55 11.89 42.15
CA GLU A 226 3.14 12.34 42.07
C GLU A 226 2.39 11.66 40.91
N LEU A 227 1.26 11.02 41.24
CA LEU A 227 0.48 10.24 40.29
C LEU A 227 -0.26 11.14 39.29
N GLU A 228 -0.01 10.93 38.01
CA GLU A 228 -0.79 11.55 36.94
C GLU A 228 -2.04 10.70 36.68
N LEU A 229 -3.20 11.21 37.09
CA LEU A 229 -4.47 10.49 36.94
C LEU A 229 -5.11 10.63 35.56
N THR A 230 -4.50 11.39 34.65
CA THR A 230 -5.06 11.64 33.32
C THR A 230 -5.12 10.34 32.53
N ASP A 231 -6.30 10.04 31.99
CA ASP A 231 -6.55 8.87 31.14
C ASP A 231 -6.18 7.52 31.78
N LEU A 232 -6.13 7.46 33.12
CA LEU A 232 -6.01 6.22 33.88
C LEU A 232 -7.37 5.52 33.96
N VAL A 233 -7.44 4.32 33.41
CA VAL A 233 -8.61 3.46 33.42
C VAL A 233 -8.32 2.21 34.24
N ILE A 234 -9.15 1.93 35.23
CA ILE A 234 -9.15 0.67 35.97
C ILE A 234 -10.43 -0.05 35.58
N SER A 235 -10.35 -1.31 35.17
CA SER A 235 -11.53 -2.04 34.73
C SER A 235 -11.48 -3.53 35.06
N ILE A 236 -12.66 -4.14 35.11
CA ILE A 236 -12.84 -5.60 35.19
C ILE A 236 -13.77 -6.03 34.04
N ASP A 237 -13.28 -6.86 33.12
CA ASP A 237 -13.95 -7.19 31.84
C ASP A 237 -14.48 -5.95 31.09
N GLY A 238 -13.70 -4.86 31.10
CA GLY A 238 -14.04 -3.59 30.46
C GLY A 238 -15.04 -2.71 31.23
N ALA A 239 -15.57 -3.16 32.36
CA ALA A 239 -16.37 -2.30 33.24
C ALA A 239 -15.45 -1.45 34.14
N GLU A 240 -15.52 -0.13 33.98
CA GLU A 240 -14.67 0.81 34.73
C GLU A 240 -14.94 0.80 36.24
N ILE A 241 -13.86 0.88 37.02
CA ILE A 241 -13.85 0.97 38.47
C ILE A 241 -13.28 2.35 38.83
N SER A 242 -14.01 3.07 39.69
CA SER A 242 -13.55 4.38 40.15
C SER A 242 -12.37 4.25 41.12
N LEU A 243 -11.42 5.17 41.00
CA LEU A 243 -10.31 5.34 41.92
C LEU A 243 -10.67 6.42 42.95
N GLU A 244 -10.45 6.12 44.23
CA GLU A 244 -10.68 7.02 45.35
C GLU A 244 -9.47 7.95 45.59
N ASP A 245 -9.68 9.01 46.38
CA ASP A 245 -8.64 10.03 46.69
C ASP A 245 -7.40 9.46 47.42
N ASP A 246 -7.54 8.31 48.07
CA ASP A 246 -6.45 7.60 48.75
C ASP A 246 -5.80 6.53 47.86
N TYR A 247 -6.09 6.55 46.56
CA TYR A 247 -5.61 5.62 45.53
C TYR A 247 -6.05 4.18 45.73
N THR A 248 -7.09 3.96 46.53
CA THR A 248 -7.80 2.69 46.60
C THR A 248 -8.88 2.61 45.54
N PHE A 249 -9.18 1.41 45.08
CA PHE A 249 -10.30 1.15 44.19
C PHE A 249 -11.08 -0.04 44.70
N SER A 250 -12.40 -0.01 44.50
CA SER A 250 -13.26 -1.13 44.86
C SER A 250 -14.47 -1.21 43.94
N SER A 251 -14.95 -2.43 43.72
CA SER A 251 -16.20 -2.69 43.03
C SER A 251 -16.93 -3.83 43.72
N ASP A 252 -18.21 -3.63 43.97
CA ASP A 252 -19.04 -4.50 44.80
C ASP A 252 -20.10 -5.22 43.97
N ASN A 253 -20.54 -6.39 44.46
CA ASN A 253 -21.64 -7.18 43.90
C ASN A 253 -21.38 -7.68 42.47
N ILE A 254 -20.14 -8.07 42.17
CA ILE A 254 -19.76 -8.68 40.89
C ILE A 254 -20.14 -10.16 40.94
N ALA A 255 -20.69 -10.71 39.86
CA ALA A 255 -21.00 -12.14 39.80
C ALA A 255 -19.71 -12.97 39.99
N LEU A 256 -19.79 -14.13 40.64
CA LEU A 256 -18.64 -15.03 40.71
C LEU A 256 -18.26 -15.51 39.30
N GLY A 257 -16.97 -15.72 39.05
CA GLY A 257 -16.45 -16.10 37.74
C GLY A 257 -15.01 -15.66 37.53
N SER A 258 -14.47 -15.97 36.36
CA SER A 258 -13.14 -15.53 35.92
C SER A 258 -13.26 -14.24 35.12
N TYR A 259 -12.47 -13.24 35.49
CA TYR A 259 -12.48 -11.92 34.87
C TYR A 259 -11.06 -11.48 34.52
N GLU A 260 -10.93 -10.59 33.54
CA GLU A 260 -9.71 -9.86 33.25
C GLU A 260 -9.76 -8.49 33.93
N PHE A 261 -8.84 -8.28 34.86
CA PHE A 261 -8.61 -6.98 35.50
C PHE A 261 -7.52 -6.23 34.73
N VAL A 262 -7.81 -4.99 34.36
CA VAL A 262 -6.91 -4.13 33.58
C VAL A 262 -6.73 -2.79 34.27
N ILE A 263 -5.49 -2.35 34.41
CA ILE A 263 -5.13 -0.95 34.67
C ILE A 263 -4.41 -0.46 33.42
N SER A 264 -4.94 0.56 32.76
CA SER A 264 -4.33 1.13 31.57
C SER A 264 -4.20 2.65 31.66
N SER A 265 -3.09 3.18 31.17
CA SER A 265 -2.86 4.63 31.08
C SER A 265 -1.73 4.91 30.10
N PRO A 266 -1.79 5.97 29.28
CA PRO A 266 -0.62 6.41 28.51
C PRO A 266 0.59 6.83 29.37
N SER A 267 0.37 7.10 30.66
CA SER A 267 1.40 7.57 31.60
C SER A 267 2.06 6.46 32.43
N TYR A 268 1.57 5.22 32.35
CA TYR A 268 2.06 4.09 33.15
C TYR A 268 2.00 2.79 32.34
N VAL A 269 2.87 1.83 32.65
CA VAL A 269 2.81 0.50 32.03
C VAL A 269 1.46 -0.16 32.35
N ASP A 270 0.77 -0.67 31.34
CA ASP A 270 -0.48 -1.41 31.48
C ASP A 270 -0.29 -2.67 32.35
N TYR A 271 -1.28 -2.95 33.21
CA TYR A 271 -1.37 -4.18 34.00
C TYR A 271 -2.57 -5.00 33.56
N THR A 272 -2.36 -6.28 33.30
CA THR A 272 -3.43 -7.26 33.04
C THR A 272 -3.30 -8.43 33.98
N LEU A 273 -4.39 -8.78 34.67
CA LEU A 273 -4.44 -9.89 35.62
C LEU A 273 -5.74 -10.68 35.44
N SER A 274 -5.65 -11.99 35.28
CA SER A 274 -6.82 -12.87 35.39
C SER A 274 -7.17 -13.10 36.85
N VAL A 275 -8.42 -12.81 37.21
CA VAL A 275 -8.94 -12.89 38.58
C VAL A 275 -10.14 -13.83 38.62
N ASP A 276 -10.06 -14.87 39.43
CA ASP A 276 -11.21 -15.72 39.77
C ASP A 276 -11.88 -15.16 41.04
N LEU A 277 -13.12 -14.69 40.92
CA LEU A 277 -13.85 -14.10 42.05
C LEU A 277 -14.53 -15.18 42.89
N GLU A 278 -14.21 -15.17 44.18
CA GLU A 278 -14.89 -15.95 45.22
C GLU A 278 -15.90 -15.11 46.01
N GLU A 279 -16.78 -15.77 46.77
CA GLU A 279 -17.78 -15.11 47.60
C GLU A 279 -17.12 -14.26 48.69
N GLY A 280 -17.54 -12.99 48.79
CA GLY A 280 -16.98 -12.04 49.75
C GLY A 280 -15.91 -11.12 49.15
N LEU A 281 -14.94 -10.69 49.95
CA LEU A 281 -13.92 -9.73 49.53
C LEU A 281 -12.72 -10.45 48.88
N ASN A 282 -12.39 -10.04 47.65
CA ASN A 282 -11.24 -10.48 46.89
C ASN A 282 -10.23 -9.32 46.85
N GLU A 283 -9.20 -9.39 47.71
CA GLU A 283 -8.14 -8.38 47.75
C GLU A 283 -7.11 -8.64 46.63
N LEU A 284 -7.05 -7.74 45.64
CA LEU A 284 -6.12 -7.84 44.51
C LEU A 284 -4.70 -7.40 44.90
N GLY A 285 -4.54 -6.73 46.03
CA GLY A 285 -3.25 -6.27 46.57
C GLY A 285 -2.86 -4.87 46.10
N GLU A 286 -1.54 -4.61 46.14
CA GLU A 286 -0.93 -3.33 45.78
C GLU A 286 -0.31 -3.40 44.37
N PHE A 287 -0.62 -2.41 43.53
CA PHE A 287 -0.10 -2.28 42.18
C PHE A 287 0.90 -1.12 42.13
N SER A 288 2.19 -1.41 41.97
CA SER A 288 3.25 -0.38 41.89
C SER A 288 3.41 0.09 40.46
N LEU A 289 2.81 1.22 40.11
CA LEU A 289 2.81 1.76 38.75
C LEU A 289 4.20 2.22 38.33
N ILE A 290 4.60 1.83 37.11
CA ILE A 290 5.88 2.18 36.50
C ILE A 290 5.63 3.29 35.46
N PRO A 291 6.24 4.47 35.57
CA PRO A 291 6.06 5.55 34.60
C PRO A 291 6.44 5.13 33.18
N ALA A 292 5.52 5.36 32.24
CA ALA A 292 5.67 5.02 30.83
C ALA A 292 5.19 6.17 29.93
N GLY A 293 5.55 6.11 28.65
CA GLY A 293 4.99 6.96 27.62
C GLY A 293 4.55 6.12 26.43
N ASP A 294 3.41 6.50 25.85
CA ASP A 294 2.93 5.92 24.60
C ASP A 294 3.33 6.84 23.44
N VAL A 295 3.67 6.26 22.29
CA VAL A 295 3.98 7.01 21.06
C VAL A 295 2.90 6.71 20.04
N SER A 296 2.21 7.74 19.54
CA SER A 296 1.18 7.59 18.51
C SER A 296 1.53 8.35 17.23
N PHE A 297 1.19 7.79 16.08
CA PHE A 297 1.40 8.40 14.77
C PHE A 297 0.44 7.83 13.71
N THR A 298 0.19 8.60 12.66
CA THR A 298 -0.57 8.18 11.48
C THR A 298 0.40 7.90 10.31
N PRO A 299 0.52 6.65 9.84
CA PRO A 299 1.39 6.34 8.71
C PRO A 299 0.82 6.91 7.40
N VAL A 300 1.63 7.71 6.71
CA VAL A 300 1.31 8.27 5.40
C VAL A 300 2.44 7.98 4.42
N ASP A 301 2.16 7.95 3.13
CA ASP A 301 3.19 7.88 2.10
C ASP A 301 4.05 9.15 2.17
N TRP A 302 5.37 9.00 2.29
CA TRP A 302 6.29 10.12 2.46
C TRP A 302 6.21 11.13 1.30
N LEU A 303 5.93 10.65 0.09
CA LEU A 303 5.84 11.45 -1.12
C LEU A 303 4.43 12.05 -1.28
N SER A 304 3.38 11.23 -1.36
CA SER A 304 2.02 11.72 -1.63
C SER A 304 1.34 12.35 -0.42
N ARG A 305 1.75 11.97 0.80
CA ARG A 305 1.10 12.28 2.08
C ARG A 305 -0.30 11.70 2.21
N GLU A 306 -0.60 10.67 1.44
CA GLU A 306 -1.85 9.92 1.56
C GLU A 306 -1.72 8.86 2.66
N PHE A 307 -2.81 8.63 3.37
CA PHE A 307 -2.89 7.60 4.40
C PHE A 307 -2.60 6.22 3.81
N ILE A 308 -1.80 5.42 4.53
CA ILE A 308 -1.50 4.05 4.14
C ILE A 308 -2.22 3.10 5.10
N ASN A 309 -3.01 2.20 4.54
CA ASN A 309 -3.70 1.16 5.30
C ASN A 309 -2.92 -0.15 5.26
N GLY A 310 -2.93 -0.90 6.36
CA GLY A 310 -2.43 -2.28 6.40
C GLY A 310 -0.91 -2.44 6.52
N ILE A 311 -0.18 -1.38 6.88
CA ILE A 311 1.23 -1.52 7.27
C ILE A 311 1.28 -2.13 8.66
N LYS A 312 1.96 -3.27 8.78
CA LYS A 312 2.29 -3.83 10.09
C LYS A 312 3.53 -3.13 10.63
N PHE A 313 3.58 -2.95 11.94
CA PHE A 313 4.74 -2.39 12.61
C PHE A 313 5.29 -3.39 13.63
N GLU A 314 6.62 -3.42 13.76
CA GLU A 314 7.32 -4.13 14.82
C GLU A 314 8.06 -3.13 15.73
N ALA A 315 7.88 -3.22 17.05
CA ALA A 315 8.53 -2.35 18.04
C ALA A 315 9.19 -3.17 19.16
N GLY A 316 9.90 -4.23 18.80
CA GLY A 316 10.61 -5.08 19.76
C GLY A 316 9.67 -5.74 20.77
N LYS A 317 9.80 -5.37 22.06
CA LYS A 317 8.97 -5.91 23.15
C LYS A 317 7.70 -5.11 23.42
N TYR A 318 7.54 -3.94 22.82
CA TYR A 318 6.47 -3.00 23.15
C TYR A 318 5.19 -3.37 22.39
N PRO A 319 4.03 -3.39 23.07
CA PRO A 319 2.75 -3.63 22.40
C PRO A 319 2.46 -2.55 21.36
N ILE A 320 1.77 -2.93 20.29
CA ILE A 320 1.30 -2.02 19.25
C ILE A 320 -0.21 -2.18 19.12
N VAL A 321 -0.91 -1.06 19.15
CA VAL A 321 -2.35 -0.97 18.91
C VAL A 321 -2.59 -0.09 17.69
N GLU A 322 -3.45 -0.54 16.79
CA GLU A 322 -3.86 0.23 15.62
C GLU A 322 -5.37 0.46 15.67
N GLU A 323 -5.79 1.72 15.76
CA GLU A 323 -7.19 2.11 15.83
C GLU A 323 -7.43 3.33 14.94
N ASP A 324 -8.44 3.27 14.06
CA ASP A 324 -8.80 4.35 13.13
C ASP A 324 -7.62 4.92 12.31
N GLY A 325 -6.63 4.07 11.98
CA GLY A 325 -5.43 4.44 11.22
C GLY A 325 -4.36 5.15 12.04
N VAL A 326 -4.48 5.19 13.36
CA VAL A 326 -3.44 5.65 14.28
C VAL A 326 -2.75 4.43 14.87
N VAL A 327 -1.42 4.38 14.71
CA VAL A 327 -0.56 3.37 15.31
C VAL A 327 -0.05 3.91 16.64
N THR A 328 -0.26 3.16 17.72
CA THR A 328 0.22 3.50 19.06
C THR A 328 1.11 2.40 19.60
N ILE A 329 2.36 2.75 19.91
CA ILE A 329 3.33 1.90 20.60
C ILE A 329 3.20 2.20 22.09
N LYS A 330 2.85 1.18 22.87
CA LYS A 330 2.51 1.33 24.29
C LYS A 330 3.63 0.97 25.24
N ASP A 331 3.50 1.40 26.50
CA ASP A 331 4.26 0.93 27.66
C ASP A 331 5.78 1.23 27.61
N ILE A 332 6.18 2.37 27.04
CA ILE A 332 7.59 2.72 26.91
C ILE A 332 8.11 3.33 28.22
N VAL A 333 8.81 2.50 29.02
CA VAL A 333 9.36 2.89 30.33
C VAL A 333 10.34 4.08 30.21
N ILE A 334 10.03 5.18 30.89
CA ILE A 334 10.74 6.47 30.76
C ILE A 334 12.18 6.44 31.31
N SER A 335 12.49 5.51 32.20
CA SER A 335 13.81 5.40 32.85
C SER A 335 14.82 4.53 32.09
N GLU A 336 14.38 3.66 31.18
CA GLU A 336 15.27 2.69 30.53
C GLU A 336 15.71 3.11 29.12
N VAL A 337 14.85 3.78 28.33
CA VAL A 337 15.21 4.19 26.96
C VAL A 337 14.41 5.44 26.55
N SER A 338 15.06 6.60 26.42
CA SER A 338 14.42 7.79 25.82
C SER A 338 14.35 7.72 24.29
N GLN A 339 14.25 6.51 23.72
CA GLN A 339 14.12 6.27 22.29
C GLN A 339 13.53 4.88 22.01
N ILE A 340 12.73 4.75 20.94
CA ILE A 340 12.23 3.46 20.44
C ILE A 340 12.35 3.41 18.92
N THR A 341 12.57 2.22 18.38
CA THR A 341 12.51 1.93 16.95
C THR A 341 11.20 1.21 16.62
N ALA A 342 10.52 1.66 15.58
CA ALA A 342 9.42 0.94 14.97
C ALA A 342 9.76 0.66 13.51
N THR A 343 9.61 -0.58 13.06
CA THR A 343 9.95 -0.97 11.69
C THR A 343 8.65 -1.32 10.97
N PRO A 344 8.30 -0.62 9.88
CA PRO A 344 7.20 -1.05 9.03
C PRO A 344 7.57 -2.38 8.37
N ASP A 345 6.59 -3.25 8.19
CA ASP A 345 6.69 -4.54 7.50
C ASP A 345 5.66 -4.54 6.37
N HIS A 346 6.13 -4.21 5.15
CA HIS A 346 5.31 -4.18 3.94
C HIS A 346 6.14 -4.21 2.65
N ASP A 347 5.83 -5.12 1.72
CA ASP A 347 6.58 -5.35 0.48
C ASP A 347 6.83 -4.08 -0.39
N ASP A 348 5.89 -3.13 -0.43
CA ASP A 348 6.02 -1.90 -1.23
C ASP A 348 6.77 -0.74 -0.54
N TYR A 349 7.15 -0.87 0.74
CA TYR A 349 7.77 0.19 1.54
C TYR A 349 9.10 -0.28 2.14
N LEU A 350 9.95 0.67 2.53
CA LEU A 350 11.24 0.36 3.15
C LEU A 350 11.04 -0.08 4.61
N ASP A 351 11.56 -1.26 4.93
CA ASP A 351 11.68 -1.79 6.31
C ASP A 351 12.79 -1.08 7.11
N ASN A 352 12.76 0.25 7.15
CA ASN A 352 13.73 1.05 7.90
C ASN A 352 13.21 1.41 9.29
N ASP A 353 14.09 1.29 10.29
CA ASP A 353 13.78 1.67 11.67
C ASP A 353 13.39 3.15 11.79
N ILE A 354 12.18 3.39 12.29
CA ILE A 354 11.70 4.70 12.68
C ILE A 354 12.16 4.98 14.11
N LEU A 355 13.08 5.91 14.28
CA LEU A 355 13.63 6.24 15.60
C LEU A 355 12.89 7.42 16.25
N PHE A 356 12.04 7.12 17.23
CA PHE A 356 11.45 8.11 18.11
C PHE A 356 12.42 8.40 19.27
N ARG A 357 12.54 9.68 19.68
CA ARG A 357 13.47 10.12 20.75
C ARG A 357 12.77 11.08 21.70
N GLY A 358 13.27 11.16 22.94
CA GLY A 358 12.81 12.12 23.92
C GLY A 358 11.38 11.87 24.39
N ILE A 359 10.99 10.60 24.41
CA ILE A 359 9.69 10.12 24.88
C ILE A 359 9.48 10.58 26.31
N LYS A 360 8.32 11.19 26.57
CA LYS A 360 7.90 11.67 27.88
C LYS A 360 6.81 10.80 28.42
N GLN A 361 6.59 10.88 29.72
CA GLN A 361 5.43 10.27 30.36
C GLN A 361 4.14 10.77 29.69
N GLY A 362 3.20 9.86 29.47
CA GLY A 362 1.92 10.14 28.82
C GLY A 362 1.95 9.92 27.31
N LEU A 363 0.90 10.39 26.63
CA LEU A 363 0.76 10.27 25.18
C LEU A 363 1.70 11.24 24.44
N ASN A 364 2.56 10.70 23.58
CA ASN A 364 3.44 11.42 22.68
C ASN A 364 2.88 11.31 21.24
N ASP A 365 2.00 12.24 20.87
CA ASP A 365 1.45 12.34 19.51
C ASP A 365 2.44 12.98 18.55
N VAL A 366 2.88 12.21 17.56
CA VAL A 366 3.82 12.61 16.51
C VAL A 366 3.10 13.17 15.27
N GLY A 367 1.78 12.96 15.16
CA GLY A 367 0.99 13.28 13.99
C GLY A 367 1.29 12.35 12.82
N GLU A 368 1.37 12.90 11.60
CA GLU A 368 1.68 12.12 10.41
C GLU A 368 3.16 11.72 10.35
N TYR A 369 3.43 10.44 10.11
CA TYR A 369 4.76 9.93 9.85
C TYR A 369 4.88 9.39 8.42
N GLY A 370 5.84 9.91 7.66
CA GLY A 370 6.04 9.55 6.26
C GLY A 370 6.81 8.24 6.10
N ILE A 371 6.17 7.20 5.59
CA ILE A 371 6.77 5.92 5.22
C ILE A 371 7.24 5.98 3.77
N VAL A 372 8.47 5.54 3.53
CA VAL A 372 9.15 5.70 2.24
C VAL A 372 8.96 4.44 1.42
N ARG A 373 8.51 4.58 0.17
CA ARG A 373 8.37 3.44 -0.76
C ARG A 373 9.70 2.74 -0.98
N GLU A 374 9.66 1.43 -1.18
CA GLU A 374 10.85 0.69 -1.58
C GLU A 374 11.37 1.22 -2.92
N GLY A 375 12.66 1.54 -2.96
CA GLY A 375 13.32 1.97 -4.18
C GLY A 375 14.54 2.85 -3.92
N ARG A 376 15.47 2.78 -4.87
CA ARG A 376 16.69 3.58 -4.85
C ARG A 376 16.83 4.41 -6.11
N ILE A 377 17.53 5.52 -5.94
CA ILE A 377 17.94 6.41 -7.03
C ILE A 377 19.46 6.44 -7.11
N VAL A 378 19.97 6.56 -8.33
CA VAL A 378 21.39 6.81 -8.60
C VAL A 378 21.56 8.15 -9.28
N TYR A 379 22.59 8.90 -8.87
CA TYR A 379 22.83 10.23 -9.38
C TYR A 379 24.31 10.60 -9.30
N THR A 380 24.69 11.63 -10.06
CA THR A 380 26.04 12.18 -10.03
C THR A 380 26.07 13.43 -9.15
N SER A 381 27.13 13.61 -8.35
CA SER A 381 27.40 14.83 -7.59
C SER A 381 28.89 15.12 -7.56
N ASN A 382 29.26 16.41 -7.55
CA ASN A 382 30.63 16.89 -7.38
C ASN A 382 30.91 17.42 -5.96
N ARG A 383 30.01 17.18 -5.00
CA ARG A 383 30.14 17.69 -3.62
C ARG A 383 31.39 17.18 -2.87
N THR A 384 32.03 16.13 -3.38
CA THR A 384 33.30 15.58 -2.87
C THR A 384 34.50 15.88 -3.78
N GLY A 385 34.40 16.92 -4.62
CA GLY A 385 35.47 17.38 -5.51
C GLY A 385 35.22 16.97 -6.97
N ASN A 386 35.69 15.78 -7.36
CA ASN A 386 35.41 15.25 -8.70
C ASN A 386 33.95 14.78 -8.80
N ARG A 387 33.44 14.61 -10.03
CA ARG A 387 32.12 13.99 -10.23
C ARG A 387 32.13 12.55 -9.75
N ASN A 388 31.16 12.24 -8.90
CA ASN A 388 31.03 10.96 -8.22
C ASN A 388 29.60 10.44 -8.36
N VAL A 389 29.46 9.12 -8.45
CA VAL A 389 28.16 8.47 -8.45
C VAL A 389 27.79 8.11 -7.01
N TYR A 390 26.53 8.41 -6.67
CA TYR A 390 25.91 8.11 -5.40
C TYR A 390 24.65 7.27 -5.64
N SER A 391 24.25 6.52 -4.61
CA SER A 391 22.91 5.96 -4.50
C SER A 391 22.27 6.37 -3.18
N SER A 392 20.95 6.42 -3.14
CA SER A 392 20.18 6.61 -1.90
C SER A 392 18.78 6.02 -2.06
N ASN A 393 18.04 5.92 -0.96
CA ASN A 393 16.59 5.75 -0.99
C ASN A 393 15.91 6.99 -1.61
N TYR A 394 14.62 6.90 -1.93
CA TYR A 394 13.86 8.01 -2.53
C TYR A 394 13.75 9.26 -1.64
N ASP A 395 13.83 9.09 -0.31
CA ASP A 395 13.88 10.20 0.65
C ASP A 395 15.29 10.75 0.90
N GLY A 396 16.29 10.22 0.20
CA GLY A 396 17.71 10.57 0.38
C GLY A 396 18.40 9.85 1.53
N SER A 397 17.68 9.03 2.31
CA SER A 397 18.28 8.21 3.37
C SER A 397 19.17 7.09 2.79
N ASP A 398 19.98 6.51 3.68
CA ASP A 398 20.94 5.44 3.33
C ASP A 398 21.82 5.78 2.10
N GLU A 399 22.33 7.01 2.06
CA GLU A 399 23.14 7.49 0.96
C GLU A 399 24.52 6.79 0.93
N VAL A 400 24.92 6.28 -0.23
CA VAL A 400 26.20 5.60 -0.44
C VAL A 400 26.99 6.28 -1.56
N LEU A 401 28.24 6.67 -1.28
CA LEU A 401 29.22 7.07 -2.30
C LEU A 401 29.77 5.83 -3.01
N LEU A 402 29.48 5.66 -4.30
CA LEU A 402 29.82 4.44 -5.04
C LEU A 402 31.22 4.45 -5.68
N THR A 403 31.75 5.62 -6.06
CA THR A 403 32.91 5.69 -6.98
C THR A 403 34.21 6.23 -6.41
N GLY A 404 34.15 7.07 -5.37
CA GLY A 404 35.29 7.77 -4.77
C GLY A 404 36.03 8.74 -5.71
N SER A 405 36.97 9.53 -5.19
CA SER A 405 37.59 10.66 -5.91
C SER A 405 38.53 10.33 -7.09
N LYS A 406 38.60 9.07 -7.54
CA LYS A 406 39.48 8.68 -8.64
C LYS A 406 38.82 9.01 -9.99
N GLY A 407 39.28 10.08 -10.64
CA GLY A 407 38.72 10.57 -11.90
C GLY A 407 37.31 11.15 -11.74
N ASP A 408 36.74 11.57 -12.87
CA ASP A 408 35.33 11.93 -12.98
C ASP A 408 34.50 10.68 -13.28
N ASN A 409 33.35 10.58 -12.63
CA ASN A 409 32.39 9.49 -12.76
C ASN A 409 31.01 10.10 -13.04
N TYR A 410 30.39 9.71 -14.14
CA TYR A 410 29.16 10.32 -14.65
C TYR A 410 28.33 9.30 -15.45
N ASP A 411 27.14 9.71 -15.87
CA ASP A 411 26.13 8.90 -16.55
C ASP A 411 25.80 7.56 -15.86
N PRO A 412 25.40 7.58 -14.57
CA PRO A 412 25.03 6.38 -13.87
C PRO A 412 23.71 5.81 -14.39
N TYR A 413 23.68 4.49 -14.54
CA TYR A 413 22.52 3.73 -14.93
C TYR A 413 22.31 2.58 -13.95
N LEU A 414 21.13 2.54 -13.32
CA LEU A 414 20.72 1.44 -12.46
C LEU A 414 20.04 0.36 -13.31
N THR A 415 20.49 -0.89 -13.16
CA THR A 415 19.87 -2.03 -13.86
C THR A 415 18.41 -2.22 -13.43
N SER A 416 17.59 -2.80 -14.31
CA SER A 416 16.16 -3.03 -14.06
C SER A 416 15.87 -3.93 -12.85
N ASP A 417 16.83 -4.77 -12.45
CA ASP A 417 16.75 -5.59 -11.23
C ASP A 417 17.15 -4.81 -9.96
N GLY A 418 17.51 -3.53 -10.09
CA GLY A 418 17.90 -2.64 -9.01
C GLY A 418 19.25 -2.94 -8.37
N LYS A 419 20.06 -3.88 -8.88
CA LYS A 419 21.23 -4.40 -8.15
C LYS A 419 22.57 -3.79 -8.55
N THR A 420 22.73 -3.40 -9.81
CA THR A 420 24.01 -2.98 -10.37
C THR A 420 23.92 -1.59 -10.98
N VAL A 421 24.92 -0.77 -10.71
CA VAL A 421 25.08 0.56 -11.29
C VAL A 421 26.21 0.51 -12.30
N TYR A 422 25.89 0.79 -13.56
CA TYR A 422 26.88 1.06 -14.60
C TYR A 422 27.14 2.56 -14.68
N PHE A 423 28.37 2.94 -14.96
CA PHE A 423 28.73 4.36 -15.08
C PHE A 423 30.00 4.54 -15.91
N THR A 424 30.16 5.75 -16.46
CA THR A 424 31.35 6.15 -17.20
C THR A 424 32.37 6.75 -16.24
N SER A 425 33.64 6.36 -16.35
CA SER A 425 34.72 6.87 -15.50
C SER A 425 36.01 7.15 -16.26
N THR A 426 36.62 8.31 -15.96
CA THR A 426 37.94 8.71 -16.49
C THR A 426 39.11 8.22 -15.63
N ARG A 427 38.85 7.37 -14.63
CA ARG A 427 39.79 6.95 -13.58
C ARG A 427 41.07 6.27 -14.06
N ASP A 428 41.10 5.77 -15.29
CA ASP A 428 42.28 5.13 -15.88
C ASP A 428 43.15 6.10 -16.68
N GLY A 429 42.67 7.32 -16.97
CA GLY A 429 43.43 8.32 -17.72
C GLY A 429 43.72 7.93 -19.17
N VAL A 430 42.99 6.96 -19.72
CA VAL A 430 43.12 6.52 -21.13
C VAL A 430 42.77 7.69 -22.04
N LYS A 431 43.56 7.91 -23.09
CA LYS A 431 43.39 9.02 -24.02
C LYS A 431 42.89 8.52 -25.38
N ASN A 432 41.95 9.23 -25.99
CA ASN A 432 41.52 8.96 -27.37
C ASN A 432 42.61 9.38 -28.38
N THR A 433 42.35 9.16 -29.67
CA THR A 433 43.24 9.55 -30.78
C THR A 433 43.57 11.05 -30.81
N TYR A 434 42.71 11.89 -30.22
CA TYR A 434 42.86 13.34 -30.16
C TYR A 434 43.64 13.81 -28.90
N GLY A 435 43.94 12.90 -27.97
CA GLY A 435 44.70 13.19 -26.76
C GLY A 435 43.87 13.53 -25.51
N ASP A 436 42.53 13.50 -25.63
CA ASP A 436 41.59 13.76 -24.54
C ASP A 436 41.34 12.51 -23.70
N VAL A 437 41.15 12.68 -22.40
CA VAL A 437 40.86 11.56 -21.49
C VAL A 437 39.47 11.00 -21.80
N SER A 438 39.43 9.72 -22.17
CA SER A 438 38.22 8.97 -22.49
C SER A 438 37.61 8.36 -21.23
N GLY A 439 36.28 8.44 -21.13
CA GLY A 439 35.53 7.71 -20.13
C GLY A 439 35.39 6.25 -20.52
N LEU A 440 35.67 5.33 -19.59
CA LEU A 440 35.46 3.89 -19.77
C LEU A 440 34.29 3.41 -18.90
N LEU A 441 33.65 2.31 -19.29
CA LEU A 441 32.53 1.74 -18.52
C LEU A 441 33.03 0.94 -17.32
N TYR A 442 32.40 1.22 -16.17
CA TYR A 442 32.56 0.51 -14.92
C TYR A 442 31.20 0.07 -14.39
N SER A 443 31.24 -0.87 -13.45
CA SER A 443 30.09 -1.31 -12.68
C SER A 443 30.40 -1.34 -11.20
N VAL A 444 29.39 -1.17 -10.37
CA VAL A 444 29.44 -1.27 -8.91
C VAL A 444 28.07 -1.73 -8.38
N PRO A 445 27.99 -2.53 -7.32
CA PRO A 445 26.69 -2.83 -6.70
C PRO A 445 26.00 -1.56 -6.19
N VAL A 446 24.67 -1.49 -6.25
CA VAL A 446 23.90 -0.29 -5.87
C VAL A 446 24.09 0.11 -4.40
N ASN A 447 24.39 -0.86 -3.53
CA ASN A 447 24.63 -0.65 -2.09
C ASN A 447 26.12 -0.45 -1.79
N GLY A 448 26.95 -0.20 -2.80
CA GLY A 448 28.39 -0.05 -2.67
C GLY A 448 29.17 -1.37 -2.77
N GLY A 449 30.50 -1.25 -2.79
CA GLY A 449 31.41 -2.37 -2.95
C GLY A 449 32.49 -2.08 -3.99
N ASN A 450 32.98 -3.13 -4.64
CA ASN A 450 34.11 -3.03 -5.56
C ASN A 450 33.68 -2.46 -6.91
N VAL A 451 34.21 -1.28 -7.25
CA VAL A 451 34.15 -0.77 -8.61
C VAL A 451 34.96 -1.67 -9.54
N THR A 452 34.31 -2.19 -10.56
CA THR A 452 34.88 -3.12 -11.53
C THR A 452 34.92 -2.50 -12.91
N LYS A 453 36.09 -2.53 -13.57
CA LYS A 453 36.20 -2.13 -14.98
C LYS A 453 35.47 -3.17 -15.82
N VAL A 454 34.47 -2.72 -16.57
CA VAL A 454 33.68 -3.60 -17.45
C VAL A 454 34.37 -3.69 -18.80
N THR A 455 34.93 -2.59 -19.28
CA THR A 455 35.55 -2.46 -20.61
C THR A 455 36.82 -3.31 -20.76
N LYS A 456 36.87 -4.21 -21.76
CA LYS A 456 37.99 -5.16 -22.00
C LYS A 456 38.73 -4.97 -23.32
N THR A 457 38.17 -4.26 -24.31
CA THR A 457 38.74 -4.20 -25.67
C THR A 457 39.38 -2.85 -25.99
N GLU A 458 40.54 -2.88 -26.66
CA GLU A 458 41.27 -1.70 -27.17
C GLU A 458 40.43 -0.83 -28.14
N TYR A 459 39.37 -1.41 -28.73
CA TYR A 459 38.48 -0.73 -29.67
C TYR A 459 37.67 0.39 -29.01
N SER A 460 37.24 0.19 -27.76
CA SER A 460 36.53 1.18 -26.95
C SER A 460 37.43 2.31 -26.42
N GLU A 461 38.74 2.09 -26.41
CA GLU A 461 39.74 3.00 -25.83
C GLU A 461 40.26 4.01 -26.87
N ASN A 462 40.11 3.74 -28.18
CA ASN A 462 40.84 4.42 -29.24
C ASN A 462 40.00 5.12 -30.33
N ASN A 463 38.67 5.01 -30.35
CA ASN A 463 37.84 5.67 -31.37
C ASN A 463 36.80 6.60 -30.72
N GLY A 464 36.72 7.83 -31.23
CA GLY A 464 36.04 8.98 -30.61
C GLY A 464 34.52 8.87 -30.44
N TYR A 465 33.99 9.90 -29.75
CA TYR A 465 32.59 10.22 -29.42
C TYR A 465 31.64 9.01 -29.26
N LEU A 466 31.59 8.47 -28.04
CA LEU A 466 30.59 7.50 -27.63
C LEU A 466 29.25 8.23 -27.39
N GLY A 467 28.54 8.54 -28.47
CA GLY A 467 27.20 9.14 -28.41
C GLY A 467 26.15 8.11 -28.01
N GLY A 468 25.37 8.44 -26.98
CA GLY A 468 24.12 7.74 -26.63
C GLY A 468 24.25 6.28 -26.28
N VAL A 469 24.93 6.01 -25.16
CA VAL A 469 25.03 4.66 -24.65
C VAL A 469 23.75 4.29 -23.90
N ASN A 470 22.91 3.47 -24.53
CA ASN A 470 21.81 2.82 -23.85
C ASN A 470 22.28 1.43 -23.34
N TYR A 471 22.20 1.22 -22.03
CA TYR A 471 22.70 0.03 -21.34
C TYR A 471 21.55 -0.92 -21.01
N GLU A 472 21.00 -1.56 -22.02
CA GLU A 472 19.86 -2.45 -21.81
C GLU A 472 20.16 -3.86 -22.30
N ALA A 473 19.67 -4.87 -21.57
CA ALA A 473 19.87 -6.29 -21.86
C ALA A 473 21.35 -6.73 -22.01
N GLY A 474 22.29 -6.09 -21.28
CA GLY A 474 23.70 -6.47 -21.31
C GLY A 474 24.43 -6.09 -22.60
N LYS A 475 23.88 -5.15 -23.38
CA LYS A 475 24.46 -4.65 -24.62
C LYS A 475 24.84 -3.17 -24.51
N ARG A 476 25.78 -2.78 -25.36
CA ARG A 476 26.20 -1.39 -25.58
C ARG A 476 25.96 -1.06 -27.05
N PHE A 477 25.42 0.12 -27.31
CA PHE A 477 25.26 0.67 -28.65
C PHE A 477 25.97 2.02 -28.73
N TYR A 478 26.61 2.28 -29.87
CA TYR A 478 27.34 3.53 -30.09
C TYR A 478 27.64 3.71 -31.57
N THR A 479 27.96 4.94 -31.96
CA THR A 479 28.47 5.23 -33.30
C THR A 479 30.00 5.17 -33.35
N THR A 480 30.55 4.83 -34.51
CA THR A 480 31.99 4.93 -34.80
C THR A 480 32.19 5.64 -36.13
N GLY A 481 33.23 6.47 -36.25
CA GLY A 481 33.54 7.16 -37.50
C GLY A 481 33.75 8.67 -37.33
N SER A 482 33.59 9.42 -38.42
CA SER A 482 33.71 10.88 -38.42
C SER A 482 32.45 11.49 -39.02
N TYR A 483 31.71 12.23 -38.18
CA TYR A 483 30.54 13.03 -38.56
C TYR A 483 30.81 13.95 -39.76
N TRP A 484 32.05 14.42 -39.92
CA TRP A 484 32.44 15.32 -41.01
C TRP A 484 32.70 14.62 -42.33
N LEU A 485 32.92 13.30 -42.31
CA LEU A 485 33.27 12.51 -43.49
C LEU A 485 32.11 11.62 -43.95
N GLY A 486 30.99 11.58 -43.21
CA GLY A 486 29.84 10.72 -43.51
C GLY A 486 30.12 9.24 -43.29
N THR A 487 31.27 8.84 -42.74
CA THR A 487 31.66 7.42 -42.65
C THR A 487 31.24 6.78 -41.33
N GLU A 488 30.07 7.14 -40.80
CA GLU A 488 29.62 6.63 -39.51
C GLU A 488 29.12 5.20 -39.61
N LYS A 489 29.15 4.48 -38.48
CA LYS A 489 28.55 3.16 -38.33
C LYS A 489 27.84 3.11 -36.99
N ILE A 490 26.69 2.44 -36.95
CA ILE A 490 26.05 2.05 -35.69
C ILE A 490 26.56 0.66 -35.32
N VAL A 491 27.15 0.54 -34.14
CA VAL A 491 27.79 -0.69 -33.65
C VAL A 491 27.10 -1.15 -32.37
N ILE A 492 26.89 -2.46 -32.25
CA ILE A 492 26.45 -3.13 -31.02
C ILE A 492 27.58 -4.00 -30.47
N SER A 493 27.75 -4.02 -29.14
CA SER A 493 28.66 -4.92 -28.44
C SER A 493 28.04 -5.44 -27.15
N ASP A 494 28.69 -6.41 -26.52
CA ASP A 494 28.48 -6.67 -25.10
C ASP A 494 28.94 -5.46 -24.27
N LEU A 495 28.47 -5.34 -23.02
CA LEU A 495 28.88 -4.25 -22.13
C LEU A 495 30.40 -4.14 -21.95
N ASP A 496 31.11 -5.26 -22.01
CA ASP A 496 32.57 -5.31 -21.89
C ASP A 496 33.32 -4.94 -23.18
N GLY A 497 32.59 -4.60 -24.24
CA GLY A 497 33.15 -4.23 -25.55
C GLY A 497 33.55 -5.44 -26.39
N ASN A 498 33.21 -6.67 -25.98
CA ASN A 498 33.35 -7.87 -26.82
C ASN A 498 32.14 -8.04 -27.75
N ASN A 499 32.22 -9.03 -28.65
CA ASN A 499 31.16 -9.37 -29.59
C ASN A 499 30.66 -8.15 -30.39
N LEU A 500 31.64 -7.38 -30.87
CA LEU A 500 31.43 -6.20 -31.71
C LEU A 500 30.79 -6.59 -33.03
N VAL A 501 29.66 -5.96 -33.32
CA VAL A 501 28.89 -6.21 -34.52
C VAL A 501 28.45 -4.90 -35.14
N ASP A 502 28.85 -4.66 -36.39
CA ASP A 502 28.28 -3.60 -37.21
C ASP A 502 26.78 -3.89 -37.40
N LEU A 503 25.95 -2.97 -36.91
CA LEU A 503 24.49 -3.04 -36.97
C LEU A 503 23.96 -2.28 -38.17
N VAL A 504 24.49 -1.08 -38.42
CA VAL A 504 24.22 -0.28 -39.61
C VAL A 504 25.56 0.22 -40.19
N THR A 505 25.70 0.10 -41.52
CA THR A 505 26.88 0.53 -42.28
C THR A 505 26.45 1.39 -43.46
N GLY A 506 27.12 2.51 -43.69
CA GLY A 506 26.84 3.39 -44.83
C GLY A 506 27.72 4.65 -44.82
N ASP A 507 27.56 5.46 -45.86
CA ASP A 507 28.20 6.78 -46.00
C ASP A 507 27.22 7.91 -45.62
N ASP A 508 26.48 7.72 -44.53
CA ASP A 508 25.50 8.67 -44.00
C ASP A 508 25.88 9.10 -42.56
N ASN A 509 25.37 10.26 -42.14
CA ASN A 509 25.46 10.71 -40.76
C ASN A 509 24.29 10.18 -39.95
N TYR A 510 24.58 9.41 -38.89
CA TYR A 510 23.58 8.85 -38.00
C TYR A 510 23.49 9.74 -36.75
N GLY A 511 22.35 10.39 -36.58
CA GLY A 511 22.05 11.18 -35.40
C GLY A 511 21.54 10.34 -34.23
N SER A 512 20.61 10.91 -33.46
CA SER A 512 19.90 10.31 -32.32
C SER A 512 19.85 8.77 -32.32
N LEU A 513 20.35 8.10 -31.29
CA LEU A 513 20.26 6.63 -31.15
C LEU A 513 19.34 6.30 -29.99
N TYR A 514 18.18 5.69 -30.27
CA TYR A 514 17.22 5.29 -29.24
C TYR A 514 16.89 3.82 -29.37
N LEU A 515 17.32 3.04 -28.38
CA LEU A 515 16.92 1.65 -28.23
C LEU A 515 15.52 1.61 -27.61
N SER A 516 14.67 0.73 -28.10
CA SER A 516 13.40 0.40 -27.46
C SER A 516 13.63 -0.48 -26.24
N ASP A 517 12.86 -0.32 -25.18
CA ASP A 517 13.17 -0.93 -23.88
C ASP A 517 13.23 -2.50 -23.89
N ASN A 518 12.52 -3.14 -24.83
CA ASN A 518 12.65 -4.60 -25.04
C ASN A 518 13.90 -5.02 -25.86
N GLY A 519 14.79 -4.09 -26.20
CA GLY A 519 16.00 -4.28 -26.99
C GLY A 519 15.79 -4.70 -28.45
N LYS A 520 14.54 -4.74 -28.95
CA LYS A 520 14.22 -5.31 -30.27
C LYS A 520 14.53 -4.37 -31.43
N TYR A 521 14.29 -3.08 -31.24
CA TYR A 521 14.44 -2.07 -32.27
C TYR A 521 15.29 -0.91 -31.78
N MET A 522 16.04 -0.33 -32.70
CA MET A 522 16.71 0.95 -32.49
C MET A 522 16.21 1.93 -33.55
N LEU A 523 15.72 3.09 -33.10
CA LEU A 523 15.47 4.23 -33.97
C LEU A 523 16.71 5.09 -34.09
N PHE A 524 16.91 5.60 -35.29
CA PHE A 524 17.94 6.58 -35.56
C PHE A 524 17.51 7.56 -36.65
N SER A 525 18.00 8.79 -36.55
CA SER A 525 17.78 9.81 -37.58
C SER A 525 18.93 9.81 -38.58
N ILE A 526 18.62 9.92 -39.88
CA ILE A 526 19.62 10.30 -40.88
C ILE A 526 19.39 11.77 -41.22
N SER A 527 20.45 12.57 -41.13
CA SER A 527 20.46 13.97 -41.56
C SER A 527 21.57 14.20 -42.57
N ASN A 528 21.21 14.34 -43.84
CA ASN A 528 22.13 14.62 -44.92
C ASN A 528 22.11 16.11 -45.26
N TYR A 529 23.18 16.82 -44.88
CA TYR A 529 23.39 18.20 -45.29
C TYR A 529 24.04 18.32 -46.68
N ASP A 530 24.69 17.26 -47.23
CA ASP A 530 25.50 17.42 -48.46
C ASP A 530 25.77 16.17 -49.36
N THR A 531 25.39 14.93 -49.02
CA THR A 531 25.93 13.72 -49.72
C THR A 531 24.97 12.97 -50.66
N GLY A 532 23.67 13.27 -50.68
CA GLY A 532 22.72 12.73 -51.67
C GLY A 532 22.49 11.21 -51.66
N SER A 533 22.94 10.49 -50.62
CA SER A 533 22.87 9.02 -50.50
C SER A 533 21.56 8.50 -49.87
N SER A 534 21.01 9.21 -48.88
CA SER A 534 19.78 8.84 -48.14
C SER A 534 18.94 10.08 -47.81
N ALA A 535 17.60 9.94 -47.78
CA ALA A 535 16.67 11.02 -47.46
C ALA A 535 16.63 11.31 -45.95
N ASN A 536 16.48 12.58 -45.58
CA ASN A 536 16.28 13.00 -44.19
C ASN A 536 15.06 12.27 -43.61
N GLY A 537 15.23 11.63 -42.47
CA GLY A 537 14.18 10.76 -41.95
C GLY A 537 14.53 10.02 -40.67
N ILE A 538 13.51 9.35 -40.15
CA ILE A 538 13.60 8.43 -39.02
C ILE A 538 13.64 7.02 -39.57
N TYR A 539 14.66 6.28 -39.17
CA TYR A 539 14.94 4.92 -39.58
C TYR A 539 14.87 4.01 -38.36
N ARG A 540 14.60 2.73 -38.61
CA ARG A 540 14.55 1.70 -37.60
C ARG A 540 15.41 0.54 -38.03
N VAL A 541 16.29 0.09 -37.14
CA VAL A 541 16.99 -1.19 -37.29
C VAL A 541 16.42 -2.22 -36.32
N ASN A 542 16.12 -3.40 -36.83
CA ASN A 542 15.83 -4.55 -35.98
C ASN A 542 17.15 -5.17 -35.50
N VAL A 543 17.38 -5.18 -34.19
CA VAL A 543 18.68 -5.55 -33.61
C VAL A 543 19.07 -7.00 -33.92
N ALA A 544 18.10 -7.91 -33.97
CA ALA A 544 18.34 -9.33 -34.21
C ALA A 544 18.63 -9.67 -35.69
N THR A 545 17.87 -9.08 -36.61
CA THR A 545 17.98 -9.39 -38.05
C THR A 545 18.90 -8.43 -38.80
N LYS A 546 19.23 -7.29 -38.18
CA LYS A 546 19.93 -6.14 -38.80
C LYS A 546 19.18 -5.54 -39.99
N GLY A 547 17.90 -5.85 -40.15
CA GLY A 547 17.05 -5.24 -41.16
C GLY A 547 16.82 -3.76 -40.82
N VAL A 548 17.07 -2.88 -41.78
CA VAL A 548 16.86 -1.44 -41.68
C VAL A 548 15.70 -1.03 -42.57
N ASP A 549 14.72 -0.33 -42.00
CA ASP A 549 13.60 0.24 -42.72
C ASP A 549 13.52 1.75 -42.45
N ALA A 550 13.11 2.53 -43.45
CA ALA A 550 12.66 3.90 -43.23
C ALA A 550 11.30 3.87 -42.53
N VAL A 551 11.18 4.52 -41.38
CA VAL A 551 9.93 4.66 -40.61
C VAL A 551 9.16 5.88 -41.09
N TYR A 552 9.86 7.00 -41.24
CA TYR A 552 9.29 8.25 -41.69
C TYR A 552 10.33 9.04 -42.50
N LEU A 553 9.92 9.59 -43.64
CA LEU A 553 10.77 10.43 -44.48
C LEU A 553 10.19 11.84 -44.50
N PHE A 554 11.03 12.84 -44.27
CA PHE A 554 10.61 14.23 -44.34
C PHE A 554 10.60 14.69 -45.81
N GLU A 555 9.55 15.43 -46.18
CA GLU A 555 9.54 16.22 -47.43
C GLU A 555 10.33 17.52 -47.16
N ASP A 556 11.16 17.96 -48.13
CA ASP A 556 11.99 19.17 -48.09
C ASP A 556 13.16 19.18 -47.05
N GLU A 557 13.67 20.37 -46.67
CA GLU A 557 14.82 20.54 -45.75
C GLU A 557 14.48 20.26 -44.27
N ASN A 558 13.22 19.89 -43.97
CA ASN A 558 12.80 19.59 -42.61
C ASN A 558 13.59 18.41 -42.05
N SER A 559 14.03 18.56 -40.81
CA SER A 559 14.73 17.52 -40.08
C SER A 559 14.06 17.29 -38.74
N ALA A 560 14.10 16.03 -38.29
CA ALA A 560 13.71 15.68 -36.95
C ALA A 560 14.74 14.76 -36.33
N TRP A 561 14.87 14.90 -35.02
CA TRP A 561 15.59 13.95 -34.20
C TRP A 561 14.57 13.10 -33.44
N SER A 562 14.82 11.79 -33.39
CA SER A 562 14.09 10.94 -32.44
C SER A 562 14.55 11.34 -31.05
N VAL A 563 13.60 11.50 -30.12
CA VAL A 563 13.91 11.91 -28.74
C VAL A 563 13.44 10.92 -27.69
N ALA A 564 12.52 10.00 -28.02
CA ALA A 564 12.11 8.91 -27.13
C ALA A 564 11.34 7.77 -27.84
N ILE A 565 11.34 6.58 -27.25
CA ILE A 565 10.49 5.42 -27.58
C ILE A 565 9.88 4.91 -26.27
N ASN A 566 8.63 4.43 -26.28
CA ASN A 566 8.05 3.82 -25.07
C ASN A 566 8.43 2.34 -24.88
N ASN A 567 8.26 1.82 -23.67
CA ASN A 567 8.57 0.43 -23.31
C ASN A 567 7.96 -0.63 -24.23
N SER A 568 6.71 -0.41 -24.66
CA SER A 568 6.03 -1.33 -25.56
C SER A 568 6.56 -1.29 -27.01
N SER A 569 7.50 -0.41 -27.33
CA SER A 569 8.01 -0.14 -28.69
C SER A 569 6.88 0.16 -29.67
N THR A 570 5.84 0.87 -29.24
CA THR A 570 4.68 1.18 -30.07
C THR A 570 4.67 2.61 -30.55
N LYS A 571 5.25 3.54 -29.77
CA LYS A 571 5.27 4.97 -30.06
C LYS A 571 6.70 5.52 -30.07
N ALA A 572 6.91 6.49 -30.95
CA ALA A 572 8.14 7.27 -31.06
C ALA A 572 7.81 8.75 -30.96
N MET A 573 8.60 9.48 -30.18
CA MET A 573 8.52 10.93 -30.09
C MET A 573 9.66 11.55 -30.89
N LEU A 574 9.31 12.55 -31.70
CA LEU A 574 10.21 13.28 -32.58
C LEU A 574 10.26 14.74 -32.15
N ARG A 575 11.46 15.32 -32.17
CA ARG A 575 11.68 16.76 -32.06
C ARG A 575 11.90 17.28 -33.47
N VAL A 576 10.90 17.99 -33.98
CA VAL A 576 10.83 18.46 -35.37
C VAL A 576 11.11 19.95 -35.39
N TYR A 577 12.00 20.41 -36.26
CA TYR A 577 12.22 21.83 -36.49
C TYR A 577 11.08 22.41 -37.33
N ASP A 578 10.44 23.48 -36.86
CA ASP A 578 9.49 24.27 -37.63
C ASP A 578 10.15 25.58 -38.12
N ASP A 579 10.26 25.72 -39.43
CA ASP A 579 10.83 26.89 -40.11
C ASP A 579 9.95 28.15 -39.93
N GLY A 580 8.64 27.98 -39.73
CA GLY A 580 7.69 29.09 -39.56
C GLY A 580 7.88 29.85 -38.24
N SER A 581 8.12 29.12 -37.16
CA SER A 581 8.34 29.62 -35.79
C SER A 581 9.82 29.74 -35.42
N ASN A 582 10.70 29.06 -36.16
CA ASN A 582 12.11 28.85 -35.80
C ASN A 582 12.27 28.23 -34.39
N THR A 583 11.36 27.32 -34.04
CA THR A 583 11.36 26.53 -32.80
C THR A 583 11.37 25.03 -33.11
N TYR A 584 11.62 24.22 -32.08
CA TYR A 584 11.45 22.78 -32.16
C TYR A 584 10.20 22.38 -31.40
N ASP A 585 9.28 21.73 -32.10
CA ASP A 585 8.06 21.19 -31.53
C ASP A 585 8.14 19.65 -31.47
N LEU A 586 7.33 19.08 -30.59
CA LEU A 586 7.27 17.65 -30.39
C LEU A 586 6.14 17.05 -31.20
N TRP A 587 6.44 15.93 -31.81
CA TRP A 587 5.53 15.13 -32.60
C TRP A 587 5.56 13.69 -32.11
N LEU A 588 4.42 13.02 -32.14
CA LEU A 588 4.25 11.64 -31.74
C LEU A 588 3.79 10.81 -32.93
N MET A 589 4.39 9.64 -33.13
CA MET A 589 3.97 8.68 -34.15
C MET A 589 4.01 7.26 -33.62
N ASN A 590 3.34 6.35 -34.32
CA ASN A 590 3.55 4.92 -34.11
C ASN A 590 4.91 4.50 -34.66
N ILE A 591 5.53 3.46 -34.08
CA ILE A 591 6.85 2.96 -34.54
C ILE A 591 6.84 2.38 -35.96
N ASP A 592 5.65 2.19 -36.55
CA ASP A 592 5.44 1.77 -37.93
C ASP A 592 5.35 2.96 -38.92
N GLY A 593 5.50 4.20 -38.42
CA GLY A 593 5.46 5.43 -39.21
C GLY A 593 4.06 6.02 -39.37
N THR A 594 3.02 5.35 -38.88
CA THR A 594 1.64 5.84 -38.98
C THR A 594 1.27 6.78 -37.83
N GLY A 595 0.19 7.55 -38.01
CA GLY A 595 -0.39 8.34 -36.93
C GLY A 595 0.47 9.48 -36.42
N LEU A 596 1.37 10.01 -37.25
CA LEU A 596 2.17 11.19 -36.91
C LEU A 596 1.26 12.38 -36.59
N ALA A 597 1.42 12.94 -35.40
CA ALA A 597 0.66 14.09 -34.92
C ALA A 597 1.56 15.02 -34.11
N GLN A 598 1.40 16.32 -34.33
CA GLN A 598 2.02 17.36 -33.50
C GLN A 598 1.38 17.34 -32.11
N ILE A 599 2.20 17.37 -31.06
CA ILE A 599 1.74 17.39 -29.66
C ILE A 599 2.11 18.69 -28.94
N THR A 600 3.07 19.46 -29.44
CA THR A 600 3.33 20.83 -28.96
C THR A 600 3.30 21.81 -30.12
N ASP A 601 2.77 23.00 -29.85
CA ASP A 601 2.78 24.15 -30.75
C ASP A 601 2.96 25.38 -29.87
N SER A 602 4.22 25.70 -29.58
CA SER A 602 4.57 26.69 -28.57
C SER A 602 5.58 27.71 -29.11
N SER A 603 5.60 28.89 -28.50
CA SER A 603 6.54 29.96 -28.89
C SER A 603 7.99 29.70 -28.44
N ALA A 604 8.27 28.57 -27.80
CA ALA A 604 9.59 28.17 -27.34
C ALA A 604 9.91 26.75 -27.83
N SER A 605 11.20 26.42 -27.92
CA SER A 605 11.60 25.04 -28.23
C SER A 605 11.34 24.12 -27.04
N GLU A 606 10.83 22.93 -27.32
CA GLU A 606 10.75 21.85 -26.35
C GLU A 606 12.02 20.99 -26.36
N ASP A 607 12.59 20.83 -25.17
CA ASP A 607 13.85 20.13 -24.94
C ASP A 607 13.67 18.98 -23.94
N TYR A 608 14.66 18.08 -23.88
CA TYR A 608 14.68 16.93 -22.97
C TYR A 608 13.39 16.09 -23.02
N ALA A 609 12.78 15.95 -24.19
CA ALA A 609 11.51 15.25 -24.31
C ALA A 609 11.66 13.74 -24.05
N SER A 610 10.71 13.14 -23.34
CA SER A 610 10.72 11.72 -22.97
C SER A 610 9.30 11.16 -22.90
N LEU A 611 9.16 9.83 -22.98
CA LEU A 611 7.89 9.15 -22.76
C LEU A 611 7.88 8.54 -21.36
N SER A 612 6.72 8.60 -20.67
CA SER A 612 6.54 7.85 -19.44
C SER A 612 6.76 6.35 -19.71
N PRO A 613 7.17 5.56 -18.70
CA PRO A 613 7.40 4.14 -18.89
C PRO A 613 6.19 3.40 -19.47
N ASP A 614 4.98 3.76 -19.06
CA ASP A 614 3.74 3.20 -19.60
C ASP A 614 3.32 3.77 -20.97
N GLY A 615 4.04 4.76 -21.50
CA GLY A 615 3.81 5.42 -22.77
C GLY A 615 2.56 6.30 -22.83
N LYS A 616 1.94 6.61 -21.69
CA LYS A 616 0.73 7.43 -21.62
C LYS A 616 1.01 8.93 -21.67
N TYR A 617 2.17 9.36 -21.18
CA TYR A 617 2.54 10.76 -21.10
C TYR A 617 3.79 11.04 -21.94
N ALA A 618 3.75 12.14 -22.68
CA ALA A 618 4.94 12.81 -23.19
C ALA A 618 5.36 13.87 -22.19
N SER A 619 6.57 13.77 -21.65
CA SER A 619 7.19 14.79 -20.81
C SER A 619 8.18 15.61 -21.61
N TYR A 620 8.35 16.88 -21.27
CA TYR A 620 9.35 17.75 -21.88
C TYR A 620 9.61 18.98 -21.03
N MET A 621 10.74 19.64 -21.26
CA MET A 621 11.04 20.95 -20.71
C MET A 621 10.68 22.03 -21.73
N SER A 622 10.00 23.08 -21.29
CA SER A 622 9.69 24.23 -22.14
C SER A 622 9.97 25.53 -21.40
N SER A 623 10.46 26.53 -22.15
CA SER A 623 10.71 27.89 -21.66
C SER A 623 9.65 28.90 -22.12
N ARG A 624 8.48 28.41 -22.54
CA ARG A 624 7.39 29.19 -23.17
C ARG A 624 6.87 30.37 -22.33
N ASP A 625 7.04 30.33 -21.02
CA ASP A 625 6.65 31.39 -20.08
C ASP A 625 7.85 32.23 -19.57
N GLY A 626 9.02 32.08 -20.21
CA GLY A 626 10.25 32.78 -19.88
C GLY A 626 11.08 32.11 -18.79
N ARG A 627 10.67 30.95 -18.30
CA ARG A 627 11.43 30.12 -17.35
C ARG A 627 11.31 28.64 -17.73
N THR A 628 12.27 27.82 -17.32
CA THR A 628 12.29 26.41 -17.72
C THR A 628 11.60 25.53 -16.69
N ASP A 629 10.50 24.91 -17.11
CA ASP A 629 9.71 23.98 -16.29
C ASP A 629 9.39 22.70 -17.08
N ILE A 630 8.98 21.65 -16.35
CA ILE A 630 8.55 20.37 -16.93
C ILE A 630 7.05 20.42 -17.22
N TYR A 631 6.68 19.94 -18.39
CA TYR A 631 5.31 19.81 -18.85
C TYR A 631 5.04 18.34 -19.20
N LEU A 632 3.81 17.92 -18.97
CA LEU A 632 3.28 16.61 -19.33
C LEU A 632 2.13 16.80 -20.31
N ASN A 633 2.19 16.12 -21.45
CA ASN A 633 1.10 16.06 -22.40
C ASN A 633 0.58 14.62 -22.48
N SER A 634 -0.72 14.45 -22.24
CA SER A 634 -1.41 13.17 -22.36
C SER A 634 -2.30 13.19 -23.60
N THR A 635 -2.44 12.05 -24.26
CA THR A 635 -3.44 11.92 -25.33
C THR A 635 -4.90 11.95 -24.83
N SER A 636 -5.13 11.90 -23.51
CA SER A 636 -6.47 11.84 -22.91
C SER A 636 -6.82 13.00 -21.98
N THR A 637 -5.87 13.86 -21.64
CA THR A 637 -6.09 15.02 -20.75
C THR A 637 -5.36 16.24 -21.30
N ASP A 638 -5.74 17.42 -20.82
CA ASP A 638 -5.00 18.64 -21.13
C ASP A 638 -3.54 18.54 -20.64
N GLU A 639 -2.69 19.36 -21.24
CA GLU A 639 -1.31 19.53 -20.81
C GLU A 639 -1.24 20.00 -19.35
N VAL A 640 -0.35 19.39 -18.58
CA VAL A 640 -0.12 19.71 -17.18
C VAL A 640 1.30 20.26 -17.03
N LYS A 641 1.40 21.46 -16.46
CA LYS A 641 2.67 22.01 -16.01
C LYS A 641 3.04 21.38 -14.67
N LEU A 642 4.07 20.54 -14.65
CA LEU A 642 4.47 19.69 -13.52
C LEU A 642 5.27 20.47 -12.47
N THR A 643 6.18 21.35 -12.91
CA THR A 643 7.00 22.21 -12.03
C THR A 643 6.64 23.67 -12.21
N ASN A 644 6.92 24.52 -11.21
CA ASN A 644 6.58 25.96 -11.26
C ASN A 644 7.69 26.88 -10.71
N ASP A 645 8.89 26.35 -10.50
CA ASP A 645 10.03 27.13 -9.99
C ASP A 645 10.82 27.81 -11.11
N GLY A 646 10.66 27.33 -12.35
CA GLY A 646 11.30 27.89 -13.54
C GLY A 646 12.81 27.69 -13.61
N LYS A 647 13.36 26.73 -12.87
CA LYS A 647 14.81 26.51 -12.73
C LYS A 647 15.22 25.06 -13.01
N VAL A 648 14.35 24.30 -13.66
CA VAL A 648 14.65 22.91 -14.02
C VAL A 648 15.79 22.87 -15.03
N THR A 649 16.79 22.03 -14.78
CA THR A 649 17.96 21.86 -15.66
C THR A 649 17.97 20.53 -16.39
N ASN A 650 17.44 19.47 -15.79
CA ASN A 650 17.22 18.17 -16.42
C ASN A 650 16.19 17.37 -15.60
N TYR A 651 15.73 16.25 -16.17
CA TYR A 651 14.86 15.31 -15.48
C TYR A 651 14.93 13.91 -16.12
N PHE A 652 14.40 12.91 -15.43
CA PHE A 652 14.26 11.55 -15.93
C PHE A 652 13.11 10.81 -15.24
N TRP A 653 12.59 9.80 -15.92
CA TRP A 653 11.52 8.95 -15.39
C TRP A 653 12.06 7.88 -14.44
N GLY A 654 11.36 7.71 -13.32
CA GLY A 654 11.40 6.49 -12.51
C GLY A 654 10.31 5.51 -12.93
N SER A 655 10.09 4.49 -12.11
CA SER A 655 8.95 3.57 -12.25
C SER A 655 7.65 4.20 -11.73
N ASN A 656 6.50 3.61 -12.08
CA ASN A 656 5.20 3.87 -11.45
C ASN A 656 4.74 5.34 -11.40
N GLY A 657 5.07 6.13 -12.41
CA GLY A 657 4.66 7.55 -12.45
C GLY A 657 5.52 8.47 -11.58
N LEU A 658 6.67 8.01 -11.10
CA LEU A 658 7.66 8.85 -10.45
C LEU A 658 8.52 9.57 -11.50
N LEU A 659 8.75 10.85 -11.27
CA LEU A 659 9.65 11.66 -12.08
C LEU A 659 10.67 12.36 -11.17
N PHE A 660 11.93 12.34 -11.58
CA PHE A 660 13.03 12.95 -10.86
C PHE A 660 13.59 14.10 -11.66
N TYR A 661 13.88 15.23 -11.02
CA TYR A 661 14.35 16.41 -11.72
C TYR A 661 15.34 17.23 -10.91
N ASN A 662 16.23 17.92 -11.60
CA ASN A 662 17.18 18.84 -10.99
C ASN A 662 16.67 20.27 -11.09
N SER A 663 16.60 20.96 -9.95
CA SER A 663 16.24 22.38 -9.86
C SER A 663 16.87 23.00 -8.61
N GLU A 664 17.38 24.23 -8.74
CA GLU A 664 18.07 24.96 -7.64
C GLU A 664 19.20 24.14 -6.97
N ASP A 665 20.01 23.45 -7.76
CA ASP A 665 21.09 22.55 -7.30
C ASP A 665 20.59 21.40 -6.40
N LYS A 666 19.30 21.06 -6.45
CA LYS A 666 18.70 19.95 -5.72
C LYS A 666 18.15 18.92 -6.69
N LEU A 667 18.18 17.66 -6.26
CA LEU A 667 17.46 16.57 -6.92
C LEU A 667 16.12 16.41 -6.23
N TRP A 668 15.06 16.51 -7.01
CA TRP A 668 13.68 16.39 -6.58
C TRP A 668 13.07 15.09 -7.10
N ILE A 669 12.04 14.61 -6.40
CA ILE A 669 11.16 13.52 -6.80
C ILE A 669 9.71 14.01 -6.75
N VAL A 670 8.90 13.62 -7.73
CA VAL A 670 7.48 13.92 -7.78
C VAL A 670 6.69 12.73 -8.33
N ASP A 671 5.53 12.46 -7.73
CA ASP A 671 4.51 11.60 -8.32
C ASP A 671 3.67 12.45 -9.27
N ILE A 672 3.61 12.07 -10.55
CA ILE A 672 2.90 12.85 -11.57
C ILE A 672 1.39 12.97 -11.31
N ASN A 673 0.82 12.07 -10.50
CA ASN A 673 -0.59 12.15 -10.10
C ASN A 673 -0.79 13.17 -8.96
N ASN A 674 0.30 13.57 -8.29
CA ASN A 674 0.32 14.50 -7.16
C ASN A 674 1.42 15.59 -7.35
N PRO A 675 1.37 16.40 -8.42
CA PRO A 675 2.46 17.30 -8.81
C PRO A 675 2.79 18.37 -7.75
N GLY A 676 1.84 18.72 -6.89
CA GLY A 676 2.03 19.69 -5.80
C GLY A 676 2.77 19.15 -4.56
N LYS A 677 3.21 17.88 -4.58
CA LYS A 677 3.81 17.19 -3.42
C LYS A 677 5.28 16.81 -3.61
N ALA A 678 5.94 17.38 -4.62
CA ALA A 678 7.35 17.12 -4.90
C ALA A 678 8.23 17.29 -3.64
N GLN A 679 9.15 16.36 -3.44
CA GLN A 679 10.08 16.34 -2.30
C GLN A 679 11.53 16.45 -2.79
N VAL A 680 12.39 17.00 -1.95
CA VAL A 680 13.84 17.01 -2.20
C VAL A 680 14.40 15.67 -1.76
N VAL A 681 15.13 15.01 -2.66
CA VAL A 681 15.93 13.81 -2.35
C VAL A 681 17.26 14.23 -1.72
N THR A 682 17.98 15.14 -2.37
CA THR A 682 19.32 15.57 -1.90
C THR A 682 19.74 16.90 -2.53
N GLU A 683 20.76 17.53 -1.93
CA GLU A 683 21.39 18.76 -2.41
C GLU A 683 22.69 18.47 -3.19
N ASN A 684 23.06 19.38 -4.09
CA ASN A 684 24.24 19.34 -4.96
C ASN A 684 24.31 18.11 -5.87
N ALA A 685 23.17 17.64 -6.36
CA ALA A 685 23.11 16.62 -7.40
C ALA A 685 23.07 17.24 -8.79
N LEU A 686 23.72 16.59 -9.75
CA LEU A 686 23.81 16.99 -11.16
C LEU A 686 22.86 16.18 -12.07
N GLY A 687 22.18 15.17 -11.51
CA GLY A 687 21.32 14.23 -12.23
C GLY A 687 22.11 13.06 -12.87
N PRO A 688 21.41 12.05 -13.43
CA PRO A 688 22.01 10.91 -14.12
C PRO A 688 22.33 11.18 -15.59
N TYR A 689 21.63 12.12 -16.24
CA TYR A 689 21.83 12.44 -17.66
C TYR A 689 22.41 13.85 -17.79
N TYR A 690 23.74 13.96 -17.67
CA TYR A 690 24.43 15.15 -18.17
C TYR A 690 24.95 14.84 -19.56
N TYR A 691 24.06 14.84 -20.55
CA TYR A 691 24.50 14.94 -21.95
C TYR A 691 25.26 16.25 -22.09
N GLY A 692 26.58 16.15 -22.16
CA GLY A 692 27.48 17.25 -22.50
C GLY A 692 27.37 17.65 -23.96
N TYR A 693 26.17 17.97 -24.43
CA TYR A 693 26.01 18.85 -25.57
C TYR A 693 25.73 20.25 -25.03
N TYR A 694 26.67 21.16 -25.32
CA TYR A 694 26.69 22.61 -25.06
C TYR A 694 27.29 23.07 -23.71
N TYR A 695 28.61 23.29 -23.71
CA TYR A 695 29.13 24.66 -23.69
C TYR A 695 30.28 24.73 -24.70
N TRP A 696 29.98 25.29 -25.88
CA TRP A 696 31.01 26.01 -26.64
C TRP A 696 31.18 27.34 -25.92
N ASP A 697 32.34 27.55 -25.30
CA ASP A 697 32.89 28.90 -25.08
C ASP A 697 33.79 29.24 -26.26
#